data_AF-A0A437J3P7-F1
#
_entry.id   AF-A0A437J3P7-F1
#
_cell.length_a   1.000
_cell.length_b   1.000
_cell.length_c   1.000
_cell.angle_alpha   90.00
_cell.angle_beta   90.00
_cell.angle_gamma   90.00
#
_symmetry.space_group_name_H-M   'P 1'
#
loop_
_entity.id
_entity.type
_entity.pdbx_description
1 polymer ?
#
loop_
_entity_poly.entity_id
_entity_poly.type
_entity_poly.pdbx_seq_one_letter_code
_entity_poly.pdbx_strand_id
1 'polypeptide(L)'
;MKSKPETVQAGLSGYILAAKLAPPKTHGVDLIERVGLAQRIKSALSLAATIVVAPAGYGKTTLLCLCYADLKASGETVAWLTLDDSDDDKLLFANHLVSSLIRSNPGISERLKVTPDYKVDLDLKSATIAILNAVEHSERRTILFIDDLHCVSDTDVRQSISQLVNSSSRYLHVVIGSRSVPAIRLAKLRAQGLIGEIGLEELKFNKHEAAMFLEQAMGSTLDTGQIESFYARTEGWPVGLRLIALTAGQGGIREYPQLLPGSAVAEFLRDEVFENLPQALAEFVADSGVLGEFSAELCDHVLDRSDSAERIGEIEGLQLFIMRVGEPGWFRFHQIFAESVAALVTRRDPARKAMLHQRAASWFCKRGYPARALKHSFAAGDPEATAQLLSKVAPKLIQSGREGTLLRYAAELPEELLIDYPELQLERAYTLTLTWQFGEAQRILRNVKAALTSGVSAARWAELGIDLERVLRKQVYCEMQLAILSDDMVKAEALAHQWLSMDGEYSYFEGAVSHTSLLYAQRERFNCQNLGSSGKARVIFVSHDNRWGTIWHDCIIGAGYVQLGQLAKAQSIFGGAFETAIDVVGRSNPTTAMPALHLAELALERGDAIEADALIEEFLPLSTRIGLVDQLIAGYYTKVRLAQMISAEAALGVIDEGAEIALSRDFDRLSQFLILDRLRILSGMGNIGEVRRVSIVNNLVTSGDLPVPGPGQASAVAGRVLAASYLAIAENRLSEVDMILRRWMRFLETHQFARLNIRFALQLAHAQILLGDPKACHRTLRSALHMGMQGGFLRIFSDANSAVRQQIEHMKLGLGTGAGELASYHERVIASFARPKVLASSRSVNLEELGGQYQALNDREAEILLMVAMGMMNAQIAEESGLTVGTVKWYLQQIYSKLGVNRRSEAVFKARQIGLIA
;
A
#
# COMPACT_ATOMS: atom_id res chain seq x y z
N MET A 1 30.70 22.14 36.11
CA MET A 1 30.64 20.91 36.94
C MET A 1 29.26 20.89 37.60
N LYS A 2 28.33 19.94 37.40
CA LYS A 2 28.34 18.58 36.86
C LYS A 2 27.18 18.44 35.85
N SER A 3 27.44 17.71 34.76
CA SER A 3 26.50 17.34 33.70
C SER A 3 25.41 16.41 34.23
N LYS A 4 24.13 16.73 33.97
CA LYS A 4 23.02 15.76 34.02
C LYS A 4 23.09 14.88 32.77
N PRO A 5 22.82 13.57 32.85
CA PRO A 5 22.83 12.71 31.68
C PRO A 5 21.57 12.97 30.84
N GLU A 6 21.78 13.17 29.55
CA GLU A 6 20.75 13.32 28.52
C GLU A 6 19.95 12.02 28.38
N THR A 7 18.65 12.07 28.66
CA THR A 7 17.67 11.07 28.26
C THR A 7 17.36 11.23 26.77
N VAL A 8 18.21 10.66 25.92
CA VAL A 8 17.90 10.39 24.50
C VAL A 8 17.28 8.99 24.43
N GLN A 9 15.98 8.84 24.66
CA GLN A 9 15.31 7.53 24.46
C GLN A 9 13.78 7.57 24.20
N ALA A 10 13.16 8.73 24.00
CA ALA A 10 11.68 8.84 23.93
C ALA A 10 11.08 8.98 22.51
N GLY A 11 11.81 8.72 21.43
CA GLY A 11 11.35 9.04 20.05
C GLY A 11 10.64 7.94 19.26
N LEU A 12 10.67 6.67 19.68
CA LEU A 12 10.20 5.52 18.86
C LEU A 12 8.81 4.96 19.25
N SER A 13 8.14 5.53 20.25
CA SER A 13 7.24 4.76 21.14
C SER A 13 5.72 4.81 20.83
N GLY A 14 5.29 5.27 19.66
CA GLY A 14 3.85 5.47 19.40
C GLY A 14 3.04 4.20 19.08
N TYR A 15 3.60 3.27 18.29
CA TYR A 15 2.84 2.13 17.73
C TYR A 15 3.64 0.84 17.53
N ILE A 16 4.97 0.88 17.74
CA ILE A 16 5.85 -0.27 17.57
C ILE A 16 6.33 -0.68 18.96
N LEU A 17 6.00 -1.91 19.34
CA LEU A 17 6.41 -2.42 20.64
C LEU A 17 7.92 -2.67 20.60
N ALA A 18 8.70 -1.95 21.42
CA ALA A 18 10.13 -2.20 21.55
C ALA A 18 10.45 -3.65 21.96
N ALA A 19 9.44 -4.42 22.44
CA ALA A 19 9.52 -5.85 22.71
C ALA A 19 9.65 -6.75 21.51
N LYS A 20 8.97 -6.42 20.41
CA LYS A 20 9.12 -7.23 19.19
C LYS A 20 10.51 -7.08 18.60
N LEU A 21 11.15 -5.93 18.84
CA LEU A 21 12.44 -5.55 18.25
C LEU A 21 13.66 -5.90 19.12
N ALA A 22 13.48 -6.72 20.15
CA ALA A 22 14.57 -7.17 21.02
C ALA A 22 14.33 -8.61 21.46
N PRO A 23 15.40 -9.41 21.63
CA PRO A 23 15.26 -10.75 22.18
C PRO A 23 14.66 -10.68 23.59
N PRO A 24 13.82 -11.66 23.97
CA PRO A 24 13.41 -11.85 25.36
C PRO A 24 14.63 -11.94 26.27
N LYS A 25 14.59 -11.28 27.44
CA LYS A 25 15.67 -11.43 28.43
C LYS A 25 15.55 -12.81 29.07
N THR A 26 16.59 -13.62 28.93
CA THR A 26 16.69 -14.92 29.59
C THR A 26 17.18 -14.73 31.03
N HIS A 27 16.58 -15.45 31.98
CA HIS A 27 17.07 -15.52 33.34
C HIS A 27 18.29 -16.44 33.39
N GLY A 28 19.42 -15.94 33.93
CA GLY A 28 20.71 -16.66 33.93
C GLY A 28 20.80 -17.86 34.87
N VAL A 29 19.75 -18.17 35.63
CA VAL A 29 19.83 -19.17 36.71
C VAL A 29 19.71 -20.61 36.19
N ASP A 30 19.24 -20.85 34.95
CA ASP A 30 18.93 -22.20 34.44
C ASP A 30 19.35 -22.41 32.98
N LEU A 31 20.38 -21.70 32.55
CA LEU A 31 20.73 -21.62 31.14
C LEU A 31 21.90 -22.55 30.84
N ILE A 32 21.63 -23.66 30.14
CA ILE A 32 22.68 -24.56 29.65
C ILE A 32 23.31 -23.98 28.41
N GLU A 33 24.62 -23.74 28.49
CA GLU A 33 25.42 -23.27 27.36
C GLU A 33 25.54 -24.36 26.30
N ARG A 34 24.70 -24.30 25.27
CA ARG A 34 24.78 -25.21 24.11
C ARG A 34 25.77 -24.70 23.07
N VAL A 35 27.04 -24.64 23.47
CA VAL A 35 28.15 -24.11 22.68
C VAL A 35 28.22 -24.77 21.29
N GLY A 36 27.98 -26.08 21.20
CA GLY A 36 27.97 -26.80 19.91
C GLY A 36 26.91 -26.31 18.92
N LEU A 37 25.68 -26.03 19.39
CA LEU A 37 24.61 -25.54 18.52
C LEU A 37 24.78 -24.06 18.17
N ALA A 38 25.21 -23.23 19.15
CA ALA A 38 25.56 -21.84 18.88
C ALA A 38 26.68 -21.74 17.84
N GLN A 39 27.69 -22.62 17.92
CA GLN A 39 28.78 -22.70 16.95
C GLN A 39 28.29 -23.18 15.58
N ARG A 40 27.31 -24.09 15.51
CA ARG A 40 26.66 -24.48 14.24
C ARG A 40 25.99 -23.28 13.56
N ILE A 41 25.22 -22.47 14.30
CA ILE A 41 24.62 -21.24 13.75
C ILE A 41 25.70 -20.27 13.28
N LYS A 42 26.76 -20.05 14.08
CA LYS A 42 27.91 -19.22 13.70
C LYS A 42 28.60 -19.71 12.42
N SER A 43 28.82 -21.02 12.29
CA SER A 43 29.42 -21.60 11.09
C SER A 43 28.53 -21.51 9.85
N ALA A 44 27.21 -21.43 10.05
CA ALA A 44 26.22 -21.28 8.99
C ALA A 44 26.02 -19.83 8.52
N LEU A 45 26.68 -18.83 9.14
CA LEU A 45 26.55 -17.42 8.74
C LEU A 45 27.07 -17.12 7.33
N SER A 46 27.85 -18.01 6.72
CA SER A 46 28.25 -17.91 5.31
C SER A 46 27.18 -18.44 4.34
N LEU A 47 26.12 -19.05 4.85
CA LEU A 47 24.97 -19.54 4.09
C LEU A 47 23.89 -18.46 3.98
N ALA A 48 22.86 -18.68 3.17
CA ALA A 48 21.79 -17.70 2.97
C ALA A 48 20.87 -17.56 4.19
N ALA A 49 20.56 -18.68 4.86
CA ALA A 49 19.72 -18.68 6.05
C ALA A 49 20.00 -19.86 6.98
N THR A 50 19.64 -19.69 8.25
CA THR A 50 19.58 -20.76 9.24
C THR A 50 18.14 -20.95 9.71
N ILE A 51 17.62 -22.17 9.61
CA ILE A 51 16.24 -22.50 9.96
C ILE A 51 16.25 -23.40 11.20
N VAL A 52 15.61 -22.93 12.27
CA VAL A 52 15.47 -23.64 13.55
C VAL A 52 14.01 -24.05 13.71
N VAL A 53 13.72 -25.34 13.54
CA VAL A 53 12.36 -25.89 13.56
C VAL A 53 12.22 -26.98 14.61
N ALA A 54 11.32 -26.74 15.55
CA ALA A 54 10.90 -27.71 16.55
C ALA A 54 9.58 -27.25 17.19
N PRO A 55 8.80 -28.15 17.80
CA PRO A 55 7.62 -27.78 18.58
C PRO A 55 7.93 -26.82 19.72
N ALA A 56 6.88 -26.33 20.39
CA ALA A 56 7.06 -25.44 21.54
C ALA A 56 7.85 -26.14 22.66
N GLY A 57 8.65 -25.38 23.41
CA GLY A 57 9.36 -25.87 24.61
C GLY A 57 10.69 -26.59 24.40
N TYR A 58 11.15 -26.75 23.16
CA TYR A 58 12.49 -27.27 22.86
C TYR A 58 13.62 -26.23 22.93
N GLY A 59 13.36 -25.06 23.53
CA GLY A 59 14.39 -24.03 23.72
C GLY A 59 14.85 -23.31 22.45
N LYS A 60 14.01 -23.26 21.39
CA LYS A 60 14.31 -22.52 20.15
C LYS A 60 14.67 -21.05 20.43
N THR A 61 13.73 -20.32 21.01
CA THR A 61 13.92 -18.90 21.36
C THR A 61 15.13 -18.72 22.29
N THR A 62 15.36 -19.62 23.25
CA THR A 62 16.54 -19.58 24.13
C THR A 62 17.85 -19.74 23.35
N LEU A 63 17.92 -20.67 22.40
CA LEU A 63 19.08 -20.85 21.52
C LEU A 63 19.31 -19.61 20.64
N LEU A 64 18.23 -19.04 20.09
CA LEU A 64 18.31 -17.83 19.29
C LEU A 64 18.79 -16.63 20.13
N CYS A 65 18.29 -16.46 21.36
CA CYS A 65 18.74 -15.41 22.29
C CYS A 65 20.22 -15.55 22.65
N LEU A 66 20.68 -16.78 22.93
CA LEU A 66 22.08 -17.09 23.20
C LEU A 66 22.97 -16.69 22.01
N CYS A 67 22.59 -17.15 20.81
CA CYS A 67 23.33 -16.85 19.60
C CYS A 67 23.34 -15.34 19.30
N TYR A 68 22.20 -14.68 19.46
CA TYR A 68 22.09 -13.23 19.31
C TYR A 68 23.04 -12.48 20.26
N ALA A 69 23.07 -12.86 21.55
CA ALA A 69 23.92 -12.21 22.54
C ALA A 69 25.41 -12.39 22.22
N ASP A 70 25.80 -13.59 21.83
CA ASP A 70 27.18 -13.97 21.48
C ASP A 70 27.66 -13.26 20.20
N LEU A 71 26.82 -13.21 19.16
CA LEU A 71 27.11 -12.46 17.93
C LEU A 71 27.21 -10.96 18.17
N LYS A 72 26.31 -10.41 18.98
CA LYS A 72 26.33 -9.00 19.36
C LYS A 72 27.58 -8.65 20.17
N ALA A 73 28.00 -9.53 21.08
CA ALA A 73 29.25 -9.36 21.84
C ALA A 73 30.50 -9.45 20.94
N SER A 74 30.42 -10.22 19.85
CA SER A 74 31.47 -10.34 18.84
C SER A 74 31.55 -9.14 17.87
N GLY A 75 30.68 -8.13 18.03
CA GLY A 75 30.67 -6.92 17.21
C GLY A 75 29.89 -7.01 15.90
N GLU A 76 29.14 -8.09 15.67
CA GLU A 76 28.28 -8.25 14.49
C GLU A 76 27.06 -7.33 14.55
N THR A 77 26.53 -6.97 13.37
CA THR A 77 25.26 -6.22 13.30
C THR A 77 24.10 -7.20 13.35
N VAL A 78 23.38 -7.22 14.48
CA VAL A 78 22.32 -8.22 14.72
C VAL A 78 20.98 -7.53 14.99
N ALA A 79 19.97 -7.88 14.20
CA ALA A 79 18.58 -7.43 14.33
C ALA A 79 17.70 -8.56 14.86
N TRP A 80 16.64 -8.20 15.59
CA TRP A 80 15.68 -9.15 16.15
C TRP A 80 14.25 -8.72 15.86
N LEU A 81 13.43 -9.67 15.41
CA LEU A 81 12.00 -9.51 15.20
C LEU A 81 11.24 -10.74 15.71
N THR A 82 10.38 -10.57 16.72
CA THR A 82 9.42 -11.59 17.17
C THR A 82 8.07 -11.34 16.49
N LEU A 83 7.51 -12.37 15.83
CA LEU A 83 6.24 -12.27 15.10
C LEU A 83 5.04 -12.76 15.92
N ASP A 84 3.89 -12.10 15.73
CA ASP A 84 2.57 -12.53 16.24
C ASP A 84 1.47 -12.33 15.17
N ASP A 85 0.22 -12.67 15.50
CA ASP A 85 -0.92 -12.59 14.55
C ASP A 85 -1.21 -11.19 14.00
N SER A 86 -0.71 -10.12 14.65
CA SER A 86 -0.85 -8.76 14.11
C SER A 86 0.08 -8.50 12.93
N ASP A 87 1.18 -9.25 12.83
CA ASP A 87 2.16 -9.17 11.75
C ASP A 87 1.67 -9.86 10.45
N ASP A 88 0.44 -10.36 10.45
CA ASP A 88 -0.30 -10.72 9.23
C ASP A 88 -0.76 -9.48 8.44
N ASP A 89 -0.80 -8.31 9.09
CA ASP A 89 -1.00 -7.02 8.42
C ASP A 89 0.31 -6.56 7.75
N LYS A 90 0.26 -6.40 6.43
CA LYS A 90 1.42 -6.11 5.57
C LYS A 90 2.15 -4.83 5.98
N LEU A 91 1.40 -3.79 6.36
CA LEU A 91 1.96 -2.50 6.72
C LEU A 91 2.61 -2.58 8.10
N LEU A 92 1.94 -3.24 9.04
CA LEU A 92 2.47 -3.42 10.39
C LEU A 92 3.75 -4.28 10.39
N PHE A 93 3.75 -5.39 9.64
CA PHE A 93 4.95 -6.21 9.47
C PHE A 93 6.10 -5.42 8.84
N ALA A 94 5.83 -4.66 7.77
CA ALA A 94 6.84 -3.84 7.11
C ALA A 94 7.50 -2.86 8.09
N ASN A 95 6.67 -2.17 8.88
CA ASN A 95 7.12 -1.22 9.89
C ASN A 95 7.95 -1.90 11.00
N HIS A 96 7.53 -3.07 11.49
CA HIS A 96 8.28 -3.82 12.49
C HIS A 96 9.62 -4.34 11.94
N LEU A 97 9.62 -4.86 10.72
CA LEU A 97 10.82 -5.34 10.05
C LEU A 97 11.84 -4.21 9.85
N VAL A 98 11.42 -3.08 9.31
CA VAL A 98 12.29 -1.90 9.12
C VAL A 98 12.82 -1.40 10.45
N SER A 99 11.96 -1.31 11.47
CA SER A 99 12.35 -0.82 12.79
C SER A 99 13.34 -1.76 13.50
N SER A 100 13.22 -3.07 13.29
CA SER A 100 14.18 -4.05 13.83
C SER A 100 15.60 -3.81 13.31
N LEU A 101 15.71 -3.45 12.03
CA LEU A 101 16.98 -3.20 11.35
C LEU A 101 17.56 -1.83 11.71
N ILE A 102 16.75 -0.77 11.72
CA ILE A 102 17.17 0.57 12.16
C ILE A 102 17.74 0.52 13.58
N ARG A 103 17.09 -0.23 14.49
CA ARG A 103 17.55 -0.38 15.87
C ARG A 103 18.93 -1.06 15.96
N SER A 104 19.22 -1.99 15.06
CA SER A 104 20.50 -2.72 15.03
C SER A 104 21.63 -1.92 14.36
N ASN A 105 21.28 -1.10 13.37
CA ASN A 105 22.22 -0.27 12.62
C ASN A 105 21.55 1.06 12.28
N PRO A 106 21.76 2.11 13.10
CA PRO A 106 21.18 3.43 12.85
C PRO A 106 21.56 4.01 11.48
N GLY A 107 22.70 3.63 10.90
CA GLY A 107 23.07 4.05 9.54
C GLY A 107 22.12 3.55 8.44
N ILE A 108 21.29 2.55 8.73
CA ILE A 108 20.19 2.12 7.86
C ILE A 108 19.09 3.19 7.80
N SER A 109 18.84 3.95 8.88
CA SER A 109 17.75 4.94 8.91
C SER A 109 18.00 6.11 7.94
N GLU A 110 19.23 6.63 7.90
CA GLU A 110 19.65 7.67 6.96
C GLU A 110 19.51 7.20 5.49
N ARG A 111 19.75 5.92 5.22
CA ARG A 111 19.73 5.32 3.88
C ARG A 111 18.33 4.93 3.42
N LEU A 112 17.48 4.50 4.35
CA LEU A 112 16.06 4.31 4.10
C LEU A 112 15.31 5.65 3.98
N LYS A 113 15.96 6.79 4.27
CA LYS A 113 15.34 8.12 4.46
C LYS A 113 14.20 8.09 5.48
N VAL A 114 14.33 7.21 6.48
CA VAL A 114 13.38 7.07 7.58
C VAL A 114 14.01 7.79 8.78
N THR A 115 13.55 8.99 9.10
CA THR A 115 13.99 9.71 10.30
C THR A 115 13.36 9.09 11.56
N PRO A 116 14.06 9.01 12.70
CA PRO A 116 13.49 8.44 13.94
C PRO A 116 12.22 9.13 14.44
N ASP A 117 12.02 10.40 14.07
CA ASP A 117 10.84 11.20 14.41
C ASP A 117 9.69 11.06 13.39
N TYR A 118 9.88 10.34 12.29
CA TYR A 118 8.94 10.29 11.16
C TYR A 118 8.49 8.87 10.81
N LYS A 119 7.17 8.71 10.77
CA LYS A 119 6.45 7.46 10.52
C LYS A 119 6.38 7.23 9.01
N VAL A 120 7.32 6.48 8.44
CA VAL A 120 7.22 6.06 7.04
C VAL A 120 6.42 4.76 6.99
N ASP A 121 5.18 4.83 6.55
CA ASP A 121 4.31 3.66 6.27
C ASP A 121 4.74 2.99 4.95
N LEU A 122 5.95 2.41 4.93
CA LEU A 122 6.47 1.68 3.77
C LEU A 122 5.57 0.47 3.46
N ASP A 123 5.10 0.37 2.22
CA ASP A 123 4.50 -0.88 1.78
C ASP A 123 5.51 -2.03 1.88
N LEU A 124 4.98 -3.23 2.12
CA LEU A 124 5.76 -4.44 2.39
C LEU A 124 6.84 -4.74 1.34
N LYS A 125 6.51 -4.59 0.06
CA LYS A 125 7.44 -4.92 -1.03
C LYS A 125 8.62 -3.95 -1.04
N SER A 126 8.35 -2.70 -0.75
CA SER A 126 9.33 -1.64 -0.85
C SER A 126 10.18 -1.53 0.40
N ALA A 127 9.61 -1.81 1.58
CA ALA A 127 10.38 -2.12 2.77
C ALA A 127 11.38 -3.25 2.48
N THR A 128 10.93 -4.34 1.86
CA THR A 128 11.80 -5.48 1.51
C THR A 128 12.95 -5.07 0.59
N ILE A 129 12.67 -4.36 -0.50
CA ILE A 129 13.69 -3.90 -1.46
C ILE A 129 14.64 -2.90 -0.81
N ALA A 130 14.11 -1.94 -0.05
CA ALA A 130 14.91 -0.92 0.60
C ALA A 130 15.85 -1.51 1.66
N ILE A 131 15.39 -2.53 2.40
CA ILE A 131 16.22 -3.31 3.32
C ILE A 131 17.36 -4.00 2.57
N LEU A 132 17.06 -4.71 1.49
CA LEU A 132 18.08 -5.41 0.71
C LEU A 132 19.13 -4.43 0.17
N ASN A 133 18.68 -3.30 -0.38
CA ASN A 133 19.58 -2.25 -0.85
C ASN A 133 20.42 -1.68 0.30
N ALA A 134 19.81 -1.37 1.45
CA ALA A 134 20.52 -0.82 2.60
C ALA A 134 21.58 -1.78 3.15
N VAL A 135 21.28 -3.08 3.16
CA VAL A 135 22.21 -4.13 3.61
C VAL A 135 23.37 -4.30 2.63
N GLU A 136 23.12 -4.33 1.32
CA GLU A 136 24.18 -4.40 0.29
C GLU A 136 25.16 -3.20 0.36
N HIS A 137 24.65 -2.00 0.58
CA HIS A 137 25.47 -0.79 0.69
C HIS A 137 26.16 -0.63 2.07
N SER A 138 25.85 -1.50 3.04
CA SER A 138 26.45 -1.39 4.37
C SER A 138 27.87 -1.95 4.47
N GLU A 139 28.29 -2.76 3.49
CA GLU A 139 29.58 -3.47 3.45
C GLU A 139 29.87 -4.30 4.72
N ARG A 140 28.88 -4.43 5.62
CA ARG A 140 28.94 -5.17 6.88
C ARG A 140 27.82 -6.21 6.88
N ARG A 141 28.10 -7.38 7.44
CA ARG A 141 27.09 -8.42 7.57
C ARG A 141 26.02 -7.99 8.58
N THR A 142 24.77 -8.10 8.18
CA THR A 142 23.58 -7.93 8.99
C THR A 142 22.94 -9.30 9.20
N ILE A 143 22.73 -9.67 10.46
CA ILE A 143 22.13 -10.95 10.87
C ILE A 143 20.74 -10.66 11.41
N LEU A 144 19.70 -11.07 10.68
CA LEU A 144 18.31 -10.84 11.05
C LEU A 144 17.71 -12.09 11.69
N PHE A 145 17.39 -12.01 12.98
CA PHE A 145 16.63 -13.04 13.69
C PHE A 145 15.13 -12.79 13.54
N ILE A 146 14.41 -13.78 13.03
CA ILE A 146 12.94 -13.80 12.96
C ILE A 146 12.47 -14.96 13.83
N ASP A 147 11.86 -14.65 14.97
CA ASP A 147 11.29 -15.66 15.87
C ASP A 147 9.78 -15.79 15.66
N ASP A 148 9.26 -16.99 15.90
CA ASP A 148 7.83 -17.34 15.82
C ASP A 148 7.17 -17.14 14.44
N LEU A 149 7.85 -17.48 13.34
CA LEU A 149 7.32 -17.30 11.95
C LEU A 149 5.96 -17.99 11.67
N HIS A 150 5.63 -19.04 12.40
CA HIS A 150 4.34 -19.74 12.29
C HIS A 150 3.11 -18.88 12.59
N CYS A 151 3.26 -17.73 13.27
CA CYS A 151 2.17 -16.80 13.57
C CYS A 151 1.63 -16.06 12.32
N VAL A 152 2.40 -16.02 11.23
CA VAL A 152 2.04 -15.31 10.00
C VAL A 152 1.48 -16.28 8.96
N SER A 153 0.30 -15.95 8.42
CA SER A 153 -0.44 -16.72 7.42
C SER A 153 -0.49 -16.07 6.04
N ASP A 154 -0.40 -14.74 5.97
CA ASP A 154 -0.50 -13.91 4.77
C ASP A 154 0.58 -14.27 3.75
N THR A 155 0.14 -14.34 2.49
CA THR A 155 0.97 -14.84 1.40
C THR A 155 2.03 -13.82 0.99
N ASP A 156 1.71 -12.51 1.05
CA ASP A 156 2.65 -11.46 0.67
C ASP A 156 3.73 -11.28 1.74
N VAL A 157 3.39 -11.36 3.04
CA VAL A 157 4.38 -11.32 4.13
C VAL A 157 5.35 -12.50 4.02
N ARG A 158 4.84 -13.72 3.80
CA ARG A 158 5.69 -14.90 3.56
C ARG A 158 6.54 -14.77 2.29
N GLN A 159 6.01 -14.13 1.26
CA GLN A 159 6.76 -13.84 0.03
C GLN A 159 7.88 -12.82 0.27
N SER A 160 7.64 -11.78 1.07
CA SER A 160 8.66 -10.80 1.47
C SER A 160 9.82 -11.48 2.22
N ILE A 161 9.50 -12.34 3.21
CA ILE A 161 10.53 -13.12 3.92
C ILE A 161 11.26 -14.06 2.96
N SER A 162 10.54 -14.69 2.03
CA SER A 162 11.17 -15.50 0.98
C SER A 162 12.13 -14.68 0.12
N GLN A 163 11.80 -13.44 -0.22
CA GLN A 163 12.67 -12.55 -0.99
C GLN A 163 13.93 -12.16 -0.21
N LEU A 164 13.81 -11.85 1.09
CA LEU A 164 14.97 -11.58 1.95
C LEU A 164 15.93 -12.78 1.97
N VAL A 165 15.40 -13.98 2.21
CA VAL A 165 16.18 -15.23 2.28
C VAL A 165 16.80 -15.60 0.92
N ASN A 166 16.10 -15.37 -0.19
CA ASN A 166 16.57 -15.72 -1.54
C ASN A 166 17.34 -14.60 -2.25
N SER A 167 17.62 -13.48 -1.56
CA SER A 167 18.27 -12.29 -2.14
C SER A 167 19.68 -12.54 -2.69
N SER A 168 20.32 -13.67 -2.34
CA SER A 168 21.71 -14.00 -2.68
C SER A 168 22.75 -13.00 -2.14
N SER A 169 22.33 -12.13 -1.21
CA SER A 169 23.20 -11.16 -0.54
C SER A 169 24.26 -11.87 0.30
N ARG A 170 25.52 -11.43 0.21
CA ARG A 170 26.60 -11.88 1.12
C ARG A 170 26.61 -11.10 2.44
N TYR A 171 25.85 -10.01 2.49
CA TYR A 171 25.76 -9.11 3.64
C TYR A 171 24.50 -9.34 4.47
N LEU A 172 23.56 -10.19 4.04
CA LEU A 172 22.39 -10.58 4.81
C LEU A 172 22.43 -12.06 5.16
N HIS A 173 22.29 -12.38 6.44
CA HIS A 173 21.98 -13.74 6.90
C HIS A 173 20.69 -13.72 7.71
N VAL A 174 19.74 -14.60 7.39
CA VAL A 174 18.45 -14.67 8.10
C VAL A 174 18.39 -15.93 8.96
N VAL A 175 18.16 -15.75 10.26
CA VAL A 175 17.95 -16.86 11.21
C VAL A 175 16.47 -16.92 11.56
N ILE A 176 15.80 -18.04 11.27
CA ILE A 176 14.35 -18.18 11.42
C ILE A 176 14.02 -19.25 12.45
N GLY A 177 13.28 -18.87 13.49
CA GLY A 177 12.62 -19.78 14.44
C GLY A 177 11.17 -20.07 14.02
N SER A 178 10.79 -21.35 13.97
CA SER A 178 9.41 -21.75 13.69
C SER A 178 9.01 -23.05 14.38
N ARG A 179 7.70 -23.27 14.60
CA ARG A 179 7.17 -24.53 15.16
C ARG A 179 7.06 -25.65 14.13
N SER A 180 6.76 -25.26 12.90
CA SER A 180 6.62 -26.16 11.75
C SER A 180 7.52 -25.64 10.63
N VAL A 181 7.73 -26.50 9.63
CA VAL A 181 8.45 -26.11 8.42
C VAL A 181 7.72 -24.91 7.80
N PRO A 182 8.37 -23.74 7.71
CA PRO A 182 7.68 -22.53 7.29
C PRO A 182 7.33 -22.59 5.79
N ALA A 183 6.15 -22.10 5.43
CA ALA A 183 5.65 -22.05 4.05
C ALA A 183 6.30 -20.91 3.23
N ILE A 184 7.62 -20.84 3.27
CA ILE A 184 8.46 -19.91 2.51
C ILE A 184 9.30 -20.68 1.48
N ARG A 185 9.72 -20.03 0.40
CA ARG A 185 10.40 -20.70 -0.72
C ARG A 185 11.86 -21.01 -0.34
N LEU A 186 12.14 -22.24 0.10
CA LEU A 186 13.49 -22.68 0.50
C LEU A 186 14.08 -23.79 -0.39
N ALA A 187 13.28 -24.42 -1.24
CA ALA A 187 13.65 -25.65 -1.94
C ALA A 187 14.95 -25.52 -2.77
N LYS A 188 15.13 -24.38 -3.46
CA LYS A 188 16.33 -24.12 -4.26
C LYS A 188 17.59 -24.02 -3.40
N LEU A 189 17.55 -23.21 -2.34
CA LEU A 189 18.68 -23.02 -1.44
C LEU A 189 19.02 -24.31 -0.68
N ARG A 190 18.01 -25.09 -0.28
CA ARG A 190 18.19 -26.40 0.36
C ARG A 190 18.91 -27.38 -0.58
N ALA A 191 18.49 -27.47 -1.84
CA ALA A 191 19.14 -28.33 -2.84
C ALA A 191 20.60 -27.92 -3.13
N GLN A 192 20.95 -26.65 -2.91
CA GLN A 192 22.30 -26.10 -3.09
C GLN A 192 23.16 -26.18 -1.81
N GLY A 193 22.63 -26.68 -0.69
CA GLY A 193 23.33 -26.69 0.60
C GLY A 193 23.56 -25.31 1.20
N LEU A 194 22.76 -24.30 0.80
CA LEU A 194 22.85 -22.91 1.25
C LEU A 194 21.95 -22.59 2.45
N ILE A 195 21.48 -23.61 3.16
CA ILE A 195 20.66 -23.47 4.38
C ILE A 195 21.27 -24.30 5.49
N GLY A 196 21.46 -23.69 6.67
CA GLY A 196 21.71 -24.42 7.90
C GLY A 196 20.39 -24.84 8.55
N GLU A 197 20.23 -26.12 8.89
CA GLU A 197 19.01 -26.61 9.55
C GLU A 197 19.35 -27.17 10.94
N ILE A 198 18.53 -26.78 11.92
CA ILE A 198 18.55 -27.30 13.29
C ILE A 198 17.13 -27.78 13.60
N GLY A 199 16.98 -29.09 13.73
CA GLY A 199 15.70 -29.74 13.92
C GLY A 199 15.44 -30.10 15.38
N LEU A 200 14.40 -30.92 15.56
CA LEU A 200 13.97 -31.42 16.86
C LEU A 200 15.08 -32.23 17.56
N GLU A 201 15.74 -33.14 16.85
CA GLU A 201 16.72 -34.06 17.45
C GLU A 201 17.96 -33.32 17.98
N GLU A 202 18.41 -32.26 17.31
CA GLU A 202 19.48 -31.41 17.83
C GLU A 202 19.07 -30.57 19.04
N LEU A 203 17.79 -30.21 19.14
CA LEU A 203 17.29 -29.33 20.20
C LEU A 203 16.91 -30.10 21.46
N LYS A 204 16.73 -31.42 21.39
CA LYS A 204 16.58 -32.28 22.57
C LYS A 204 17.85 -32.21 23.41
N PHE A 205 17.70 -32.13 24.73
CA PHE A 205 18.82 -32.31 25.63
C PHE A 205 19.30 -33.75 25.55
N ASN A 206 20.61 -33.93 25.49
CA ASN A 206 21.21 -35.23 25.78
C ASN A 206 21.18 -35.49 27.30
N LYS A 207 21.51 -36.73 27.72
CA LYS A 207 21.50 -37.11 29.14
C LYS A 207 22.39 -36.21 30.02
N HIS A 208 23.52 -35.75 29.49
CA HIS A 208 24.46 -34.88 30.22
C HIS A 208 23.90 -33.47 30.39
N GLU A 209 23.36 -32.88 29.32
CA GLU A 209 22.69 -31.58 29.36
C GLU A 209 21.46 -31.59 30.28
N ALA A 210 20.70 -32.69 30.27
CA ALA A 210 19.56 -32.88 31.16
C ALA A 210 19.98 -32.97 32.63
N ALA A 211 21.07 -33.68 32.94
CA ALA A 211 21.64 -33.74 34.29
C ALA A 211 22.06 -32.35 34.77
N MET A 212 22.88 -31.64 33.98
CA MET A 212 23.33 -30.29 34.31
C MET A 212 22.15 -29.33 34.54
N PHE A 213 21.14 -29.40 33.67
CA PHE A 213 19.96 -28.55 33.78
C PHE A 213 19.17 -28.82 35.07
N LEU A 214 18.94 -30.09 35.39
CA LEU A 214 18.18 -30.49 36.58
C LEU A 214 18.93 -30.15 37.88
N GLU A 215 20.23 -30.41 37.94
CA GLU A 215 21.06 -30.09 39.10
C GLU A 215 21.14 -28.58 39.36
N GLN A 216 21.27 -27.79 38.29
CA GLN A 216 21.28 -26.33 38.37
C GLN A 216 19.92 -25.78 38.83
N ALA A 217 18.82 -26.30 38.26
CA ALA A 217 17.48 -25.85 38.59
C ALA A 217 17.03 -26.26 40.01
N MET A 218 17.47 -27.41 40.51
CA MET A 218 17.12 -27.91 41.86
C MET A 218 18.14 -27.53 42.95
N GLY A 219 19.28 -26.95 42.57
CA GLY A 219 20.34 -26.57 43.52
C GLY A 219 20.92 -27.74 44.33
N SER A 220 20.80 -28.98 43.83
CA SER A 220 21.26 -30.22 44.48
C SER A 220 21.75 -31.23 43.46
N THR A 221 22.70 -32.08 43.87
CA THR A 221 23.23 -33.17 43.03
C THR A 221 22.24 -34.33 42.99
N LEU A 222 21.95 -34.85 41.80
CA LEU A 222 21.03 -35.98 41.63
C LEU A 222 21.82 -37.26 41.42
N ASP A 223 21.26 -38.39 41.86
CA ASP A 223 21.83 -39.68 41.51
C ASP A 223 21.54 -40.05 40.05
N THR A 224 22.33 -40.99 39.51
CA THR A 224 22.22 -41.40 38.10
C THR A 224 20.86 -42.04 37.79
N GLY A 225 20.24 -42.74 38.74
CA GLY A 225 18.93 -43.37 38.55
C GLY A 225 17.79 -42.35 38.43
N GLN A 226 17.84 -41.27 39.20
CA GLN A 226 16.90 -40.14 39.13
C GLN A 226 17.02 -39.42 37.79
N ILE A 227 18.25 -39.14 37.33
CA ILE A 227 18.50 -38.51 36.04
C ILE A 227 17.97 -39.38 34.90
N GLU A 228 18.22 -40.70 34.94
CA GLU A 228 17.71 -41.61 33.91
C GLU A 228 16.19 -41.71 33.90
N SER A 229 15.56 -41.72 35.08
CA SER A 229 14.09 -41.70 35.20
C SER A 229 13.48 -40.42 34.63
N PHE A 230 14.02 -39.25 35.00
CA PHE A 230 13.53 -37.96 34.49
C PHE A 230 13.78 -37.78 32.99
N TYR A 231 14.92 -38.27 32.50
CA TYR A 231 15.23 -38.27 31.07
C TYR A 231 14.27 -39.19 30.29
N ALA A 232 14.02 -40.40 30.77
CA ALA A 232 13.13 -41.36 30.09
C ALA A 232 11.69 -40.85 29.94
N ARG A 233 11.25 -39.99 30.86
CA ARG A 233 9.89 -39.45 30.88
C ARG A 233 9.71 -38.16 30.08
N THR A 234 10.80 -37.47 29.78
CA THR A 234 10.79 -36.20 29.04
C THR A 234 11.44 -36.32 27.66
N GLU A 235 12.19 -37.41 27.42
CA GLU A 235 13.02 -37.62 26.22
C GLU A 235 13.94 -36.43 25.90
N GLY A 236 14.47 -35.79 26.94
CA GLY A 236 15.34 -34.62 26.81
C GLY A 236 14.61 -33.32 26.48
N TRP A 237 13.28 -33.27 26.61
CA TRP A 237 12.51 -32.05 26.38
C TRP A 237 12.76 -31.01 27.50
N PRO A 238 13.37 -29.84 27.20
CA PRO A 238 13.81 -28.88 28.21
C PRO A 238 12.69 -28.35 29.12
N VAL A 239 11.50 -28.05 28.55
CA VAL A 239 10.36 -27.62 29.37
C VAL A 239 9.86 -28.75 30.27
N GLY A 240 9.85 -30.01 29.81
CA GLY A 240 9.49 -31.16 30.64
C GLY A 240 10.44 -31.34 31.82
N LEU A 241 11.75 -31.20 31.58
CA LEU A 241 12.76 -31.25 32.64
C LEU A 241 12.59 -30.10 33.64
N ARG A 242 12.23 -28.90 33.15
CA ARG A 242 11.93 -27.74 34.00
C ARG A 242 10.71 -27.98 34.88
N LEU A 243 9.68 -28.61 34.34
CA LEU A 243 8.47 -28.99 35.08
C LEU A 243 8.78 -29.97 36.20
N ILE A 244 9.64 -30.95 35.94
CA ILE A 244 10.12 -31.88 36.97
C ILE A 244 10.91 -31.14 38.05
N ALA A 245 11.83 -30.25 37.68
CA ALA A 245 12.64 -29.50 38.63
C ALA A 245 11.78 -28.61 39.56
N LEU A 246 10.77 -27.93 39.01
CA LEU A 246 9.86 -27.06 39.78
C LEU A 246 9.05 -27.82 40.84
N THR A 247 8.67 -29.07 40.56
CA THR A 247 7.77 -29.87 41.40
C THR A 247 8.53 -30.78 42.38
N ALA A 248 9.73 -31.25 42.00
CA ALA A 248 10.61 -32.02 42.88
C ALA A 248 11.01 -31.26 44.16
N GLY A 249 11.15 -29.94 44.09
CA GLY A 249 11.52 -29.08 45.22
C GLY A 249 10.44 -28.92 46.31
N GLN A 250 9.17 -29.30 46.05
CA GLN A 250 8.05 -29.07 46.97
C GLN A 250 7.55 -30.32 47.72
N GLY A 251 7.93 -31.55 47.33
CA GLY A 251 7.30 -32.76 47.89
C GLY A 251 8.09 -34.07 47.84
N GLY A 252 9.38 -34.04 47.51
CA GLY A 252 10.17 -35.26 47.30
C GLY A 252 9.82 -36.00 46.00
N ILE A 253 10.66 -36.95 45.60
CA ILE A 253 10.58 -37.64 44.29
C ILE A 253 9.32 -38.51 44.26
N ARG A 254 8.26 -38.03 43.61
CA ARG A 254 7.08 -38.84 43.27
C ARG A 254 7.31 -39.57 41.94
N GLU A 255 6.54 -40.62 41.68
CA GLU A 255 6.38 -41.10 40.30
C GLU A 255 5.66 -40.01 39.52
N TYR A 256 6.19 -39.60 38.36
CA TYR A 256 5.44 -38.69 37.51
C TYR A 256 5.13 -39.29 36.12
N PRO A 257 4.14 -38.79 35.38
CA PRO A 257 3.72 -39.36 34.09
C PRO A 257 4.72 -39.06 32.97
N GLN A 258 4.57 -39.66 31.78
CA GLN A 258 5.35 -39.22 30.61
C GLN A 258 4.96 -37.78 30.25
N LEU A 259 5.94 -36.88 30.22
CA LEU A 259 5.78 -35.45 29.95
C LEU A 259 6.27 -35.17 28.53
N LEU A 260 5.43 -35.49 27.55
CA LEU A 260 5.68 -35.18 26.13
C LEU A 260 4.83 -34.00 25.67
N PRO A 261 5.29 -33.16 24.73
CA PRO A 261 4.55 -32.00 24.24
C PRO A 261 3.12 -32.37 23.80
N GLY A 262 2.10 -31.73 24.38
CA GLY A 262 0.68 -32.01 24.09
C GLY A 262 -0.21 -31.98 25.33
N SER A 263 -1.27 -32.80 25.35
CA SER A 263 -2.28 -32.82 26.42
C SER A 263 -1.74 -33.28 27.78
N ALA A 264 -0.81 -34.24 27.81
CA ALA A 264 -0.22 -34.77 29.04
C ALA A 264 0.52 -33.69 29.86
N VAL A 265 1.09 -32.69 29.19
CA VAL A 265 1.78 -31.56 29.82
C VAL A 265 0.78 -30.56 30.39
N ALA A 266 -0.31 -30.32 29.68
CA ALA A 266 -1.36 -29.42 30.15
C ALA A 266 -2.10 -30.00 31.38
N GLU A 267 -2.23 -31.33 31.45
CA GLU A 267 -2.69 -32.06 32.63
C GLU A 267 -1.68 -31.94 33.78
N PHE A 268 -0.40 -32.21 33.53
CA PHE A 268 0.63 -32.07 34.55
C PHE A 268 0.76 -30.64 35.11
N LEU A 269 0.77 -29.64 34.23
CA LEU A 269 0.81 -28.23 34.63
C LEU A 269 -0.35 -27.88 35.55
N ARG A 270 -1.54 -28.40 35.27
CA ARG A 270 -2.72 -28.23 36.13
C ARG A 270 -2.50 -28.88 37.49
N ASP A 271 -2.24 -30.18 37.50
CA ASP A 271 -2.36 -31.01 38.70
C ASP A 271 -1.15 -30.84 39.64
N GLU A 272 0.04 -30.58 39.10
CA GLU A 272 1.28 -30.55 39.90
C GLU A 272 1.88 -29.15 40.05
N VAL A 273 1.57 -28.20 39.15
CA VAL A 273 2.04 -26.81 39.27
C VAL A 273 0.92 -25.92 39.77
N PHE A 274 -0.23 -25.87 39.09
CA PHE A 274 -1.33 -24.96 39.45
C PHE A 274 -2.03 -25.30 40.76
N GLU A 275 -2.34 -26.57 41.02
CA GLU A 275 -3.04 -26.99 42.26
C GLU A 275 -2.17 -26.79 43.53
N ASN A 276 -0.85 -26.75 43.38
CA ASN A 276 0.09 -26.53 44.48
C ASN A 276 0.40 -25.05 44.73
N LEU A 277 -0.06 -24.12 43.87
CA LEU A 277 0.12 -22.69 44.10
C LEU A 277 -0.86 -22.17 45.17
N PRO A 278 -0.45 -21.19 45.99
CA PRO A 278 -1.39 -20.45 46.82
C PRO A 278 -2.55 -19.92 45.96
N GLN A 279 -3.79 -20.09 46.43
CA GLN A 279 -4.99 -19.80 45.63
C GLN A 279 -4.95 -18.40 44.97
N ALA A 280 -4.52 -17.38 45.72
CA ALA A 280 -4.42 -16.01 45.22
C ALA A 280 -3.42 -15.85 44.06
N LEU A 281 -2.33 -16.62 44.06
CA LEU A 281 -1.31 -16.59 43.01
C LEU A 281 -1.74 -17.41 41.79
N ALA A 282 -2.38 -18.57 42.01
CA ALA A 282 -2.97 -19.38 40.95
C ALA A 282 -4.01 -18.58 40.14
N GLU A 283 -4.88 -17.83 40.83
CA GLU A 283 -5.88 -16.95 40.20
C GLU A 283 -5.22 -15.81 39.41
N PHE A 284 -4.17 -15.18 39.96
CA PHE A 284 -3.44 -14.13 39.25
C PHE A 284 -2.78 -14.65 37.97
N VAL A 285 -2.09 -15.79 38.04
CA VAL A 285 -1.45 -16.42 36.87
C VAL A 285 -2.49 -16.78 35.83
N ALA A 286 -3.61 -17.37 36.26
CA ALA A 286 -4.74 -17.70 35.41
C ALA A 286 -5.23 -16.48 34.62
N ASP A 287 -5.60 -15.41 35.32
CA ASP A 287 -6.20 -14.25 34.69
C ASP A 287 -5.21 -13.43 33.85
N SER A 288 -3.97 -13.24 34.34
CA SER A 288 -2.94 -12.52 33.58
C SER A 288 -2.50 -13.28 32.31
N GLY A 289 -2.58 -14.61 32.31
CA GLY A 289 -2.27 -15.44 31.15
C GLY A 289 -3.19 -15.23 29.96
N VAL A 290 -4.42 -14.77 30.20
CA VAL A 290 -5.39 -14.42 29.14
C VAL A 290 -4.91 -13.23 28.29
N LEU A 291 -4.06 -12.37 28.84
CA LEU A 291 -3.60 -11.15 28.17
C LEU A 291 -2.50 -11.38 27.14
N GLY A 292 -1.81 -12.53 27.20
CA GLY A 292 -0.62 -12.81 26.40
C GLY A 292 0.59 -12.02 26.88
N GLU A 293 0.63 -10.72 26.58
CA GLU A 293 1.60 -9.77 27.14
C GLU A 293 0.95 -8.95 28.27
N PHE A 294 1.65 -8.81 29.39
CA PHE A 294 1.14 -8.11 30.55
C PHE A 294 2.22 -7.28 31.26
N SER A 295 1.77 -6.28 31.99
CA SER A 295 2.57 -5.43 32.87
C SER A 295 1.81 -5.22 34.18
N ALA A 296 2.50 -4.78 35.23
CA ALA A 296 1.84 -4.50 36.51
C ALA A 296 0.64 -3.53 36.33
N GLU A 297 0.82 -2.47 35.55
CA GLU A 297 -0.23 -1.47 35.31
C GLU A 297 -1.43 -2.05 34.53
N LEU A 298 -1.18 -2.89 33.53
CA LEU A 298 -2.26 -3.55 32.79
C LEU A 298 -3.00 -4.54 33.68
N CYS A 299 -2.26 -5.34 34.46
CA CYS A 299 -2.85 -6.30 35.39
C CYS A 299 -3.68 -5.60 36.47
N ASP A 300 -3.19 -4.52 37.08
CA ASP A 300 -3.93 -3.75 38.08
C ASP A 300 -5.28 -3.26 37.51
N HIS A 301 -5.28 -2.77 36.27
CA HIS A 301 -6.51 -2.32 35.62
C HIS A 301 -7.47 -3.47 35.25
N VAL A 302 -6.95 -4.53 34.63
CA VAL A 302 -7.76 -5.63 34.10
C VAL A 302 -8.28 -6.52 35.23
N LEU A 303 -7.43 -6.83 36.19
CA LEU A 303 -7.74 -7.71 37.32
C LEU A 303 -8.47 -6.97 38.45
N ASP A 304 -8.52 -5.64 38.39
CA ASP A 304 -9.07 -4.76 39.44
C ASP A 304 -8.32 -4.92 40.77
N ARG A 305 -7.02 -4.64 40.72
CA ARG A 305 -6.04 -4.87 41.81
C ARG A 305 -5.00 -3.76 41.88
N SER A 306 -4.16 -3.80 42.91
CA SER A 306 -3.01 -2.90 43.08
C SER A 306 -1.72 -3.61 43.52
N ASP A 307 -1.76 -4.94 43.65
CA ASP A 307 -0.66 -5.80 44.11
C ASP A 307 0.06 -6.51 42.95
N SER A 308 -0.23 -6.16 41.68
CA SER A 308 0.28 -6.92 40.53
C SER A 308 1.80 -6.92 40.43
N ALA A 309 2.49 -5.85 40.84
CA ALA A 309 3.95 -5.81 40.84
C ALA A 309 4.57 -6.82 41.83
N GLU A 310 3.98 -6.98 43.01
CA GLU A 310 4.40 -7.96 44.02
C GLU A 310 4.14 -9.38 43.52
N ARG A 311 2.94 -9.63 42.97
CA ARG A 311 2.56 -10.93 42.40
C ARG A 311 3.46 -11.35 41.24
N ILE A 312 3.83 -10.42 40.36
CA ILE A 312 4.80 -10.69 39.29
C ILE A 312 6.17 -11.04 39.89
N GLY A 313 6.60 -10.35 40.96
CA GLY A 313 7.84 -10.68 41.68
C GLY A 313 7.82 -12.07 42.31
N GLU A 314 6.69 -12.49 42.90
CA GLU A 314 6.48 -13.85 43.42
C GLU A 314 6.56 -14.89 42.30
N ILE A 315 5.94 -14.64 41.14
CA ILE A 315 6.00 -15.52 39.95
C ILE A 315 7.43 -15.64 39.41
N GLU A 316 8.17 -14.53 39.36
CA GLU A 316 9.59 -14.53 38.98
C GLU A 316 10.43 -15.32 39.99
N GLY A 317 10.19 -15.15 41.29
CA GLY A 317 10.90 -15.86 42.36
C GLY A 317 10.63 -17.37 42.38
N LEU A 318 9.39 -17.78 42.10
CA LEU A 318 8.99 -19.19 41.93
C LEU A 318 9.36 -19.75 40.55
N GLN A 319 9.98 -18.94 39.68
CA GLN A 319 10.40 -19.31 38.34
C GLN A 319 9.27 -19.90 37.47
N LEU A 320 8.04 -19.40 37.62
CA LEU A 320 6.82 -19.86 36.95
C LEU A 320 6.74 -19.42 35.48
N PHE A 321 7.76 -19.78 34.69
CA PHE A 321 7.80 -19.66 33.23
C PHE A 321 7.48 -18.26 32.68
N ILE A 322 7.78 -17.20 33.41
CA ILE A 322 7.61 -15.81 32.94
C ILE A 322 8.86 -15.34 32.20
N MET A 323 8.68 -14.54 31.14
CA MET A 323 9.75 -13.92 30.35
C MET A 323 9.53 -12.41 30.26
N ARG A 324 10.59 -11.63 30.38
CA ARG A 324 10.55 -10.18 30.14
C ARG A 324 10.57 -9.88 28.65
N VAL A 325 9.64 -9.04 28.20
CA VAL A 325 9.48 -8.67 26.79
C VAL A 325 9.55 -7.15 26.63
N GLY A 326 10.57 -6.67 25.91
CA GLY A 326 10.63 -5.29 25.44
C GLY A 326 10.91 -4.21 26.44
N GLU A 327 9.93 -3.33 26.62
CA GLU A 327 10.07 -2.20 27.52
C GLU A 327 10.21 -2.71 28.97
N PRO A 328 11.01 -2.04 29.80
CA PRO A 328 11.12 -2.40 31.21
C PRO A 328 9.73 -2.49 31.86
N GLY A 329 9.42 -3.64 32.46
CA GLY A 329 8.16 -3.88 33.18
C GLY A 329 7.09 -4.66 32.41
N TRP A 330 7.36 -5.09 31.17
CA TRP A 330 6.48 -5.98 30.41
C TRP A 330 6.95 -7.43 30.43
N PHE A 331 5.99 -8.34 30.50
CA PHE A 331 6.17 -9.76 30.69
C PHE A 331 5.24 -10.56 29.79
N ARG A 332 5.61 -11.80 29.48
CA ARG A 332 4.74 -12.82 28.89
C ARG A 332 5.03 -14.17 29.55
N PHE A 333 4.02 -15.02 29.62
CA PHE A 333 4.25 -16.42 29.98
C PHE A 333 4.90 -17.17 28.81
N HIS A 334 5.69 -18.19 29.13
CA HIS A 334 6.15 -19.14 28.14
C HIS A 334 4.96 -19.82 27.46
N GLN A 335 5.01 -19.96 26.14
CA GLN A 335 3.86 -20.33 25.33
C GLN A 335 3.09 -21.57 25.82
N ILE A 336 3.79 -22.67 26.14
CA ILE A 336 3.13 -23.91 26.61
C ILE A 336 2.41 -23.70 27.93
N PHE A 337 3.00 -22.86 28.79
CA PHE A 337 2.37 -22.47 30.03
C PHE A 337 1.15 -21.61 29.73
N ALA A 338 1.29 -20.56 28.92
CA ALA A 338 0.21 -19.67 28.50
C ALA A 338 -0.98 -20.41 27.86
N GLU A 339 -0.72 -21.37 26.97
CA GLU A 339 -1.76 -22.22 26.35
C GLU A 339 -2.50 -23.06 27.39
N SER A 340 -1.78 -23.64 28.35
CA SER A 340 -2.36 -24.41 29.46
C SER A 340 -3.18 -23.50 30.40
N VAL A 341 -2.64 -22.33 30.76
CA VAL A 341 -3.31 -21.33 31.58
C VAL A 341 -4.61 -20.86 30.91
N ALA A 342 -4.54 -20.49 29.64
CA ALA A 342 -5.70 -20.03 28.87
C ALA A 342 -6.77 -21.12 28.75
N ALA A 343 -6.37 -22.38 28.55
CA ALA A 343 -7.29 -23.51 28.54
C ALA A 343 -7.96 -23.74 29.91
N LEU A 344 -7.23 -23.54 31.02
CA LEU A 344 -7.77 -23.62 32.38
C LEU A 344 -8.81 -22.55 32.65
N VAL A 345 -8.52 -21.28 32.34
CA VAL A 345 -9.50 -20.19 32.51
C VAL A 345 -10.73 -20.43 31.64
N THR A 346 -10.52 -20.81 30.37
CA THR A 346 -11.63 -21.10 29.44
C THR A 346 -12.52 -22.23 29.96
N ARG A 347 -11.96 -23.28 30.56
CA ARG A 347 -12.73 -24.41 31.11
C ARG A 347 -13.44 -24.07 32.42
N ARG A 348 -12.81 -23.27 33.28
CA ARG A 348 -13.31 -22.93 34.62
C ARG A 348 -14.39 -21.85 34.57
N ASP A 349 -14.16 -20.80 33.80
CA ASP A 349 -15.06 -19.64 33.72
C ASP A 349 -14.88 -18.88 32.39
N PRO A 350 -15.61 -19.29 31.33
CA PRO A 350 -15.63 -18.57 30.06
C PRO A 350 -16.04 -17.10 30.19
N ALA A 351 -16.94 -16.78 31.13
CA ALA A 351 -17.44 -15.42 31.34
C ALA A 351 -16.34 -14.51 31.92
N ARG A 352 -15.54 -15.03 32.87
CA ARG A 352 -14.36 -14.32 33.38
C ARG A 352 -13.34 -14.05 32.27
N LYS A 353 -13.06 -15.03 31.41
CA LYS A 353 -12.15 -14.82 30.26
C LYS A 353 -12.61 -13.67 29.37
N ALA A 354 -13.90 -13.65 29.01
CA ALA A 354 -14.50 -12.60 28.20
C ALA A 354 -14.37 -11.23 28.89
N MET A 355 -14.67 -11.15 30.19
CA MET A 355 -14.53 -9.93 30.98
C MET A 355 -13.09 -9.39 31.01
N LEU A 356 -12.08 -10.27 31.17
CA LEU A 356 -10.67 -9.88 31.17
C LEU A 356 -10.25 -9.27 29.82
N HIS A 357 -10.64 -9.90 28.72
CA HIS A 357 -10.42 -9.37 27.37
C HIS A 357 -11.14 -8.02 27.16
N GLN A 358 -12.37 -7.87 27.64
CA GLN A 358 -13.12 -6.61 27.52
C GLN A 358 -12.43 -5.46 28.29
N ARG A 359 -11.95 -5.71 29.51
CA ARG A 359 -11.19 -4.72 30.29
C ARG A 359 -9.87 -4.36 29.62
N ALA A 360 -9.16 -5.35 29.06
CA ALA A 360 -7.93 -5.11 28.30
C ALA A 360 -8.20 -4.27 27.04
N ALA A 361 -9.28 -4.57 26.31
CA ALA A 361 -9.69 -3.80 25.14
C ALA A 361 -9.95 -2.33 25.50
N SER A 362 -10.66 -2.08 26.59
CA SER A 362 -10.92 -0.73 27.12
C SER A 362 -9.64 0.01 27.48
N TRP A 363 -8.70 -0.66 28.16
CA TRP A 363 -7.40 -0.07 28.52
C TRP A 363 -6.57 0.32 27.30
N PHE A 364 -6.42 -0.59 26.33
CA PHE A 364 -5.70 -0.32 25.09
C PHE A 364 -6.37 0.78 24.27
N CYS A 365 -7.70 0.81 24.23
CA CYS A 365 -8.45 1.88 23.56
C CYS A 365 -8.15 3.25 24.18
N LYS A 366 -8.13 3.36 25.52
CA LYS A 366 -7.84 4.61 26.23
C LYS A 366 -6.42 5.11 25.99
N ARG A 367 -5.45 4.20 25.87
CA ARG A 367 -4.06 4.54 25.58
C ARG A 367 -3.74 4.75 24.09
N GLY A 368 -4.73 4.66 23.21
CA GLY A 368 -4.55 4.95 21.78
C GLY A 368 -3.98 3.78 20.97
N TYR A 369 -4.18 2.54 21.41
CA TYR A 369 -3.75 1.32 20.71
C TYR A 369 -4.93 0.55 20.09
N PRO A 370 -5.55 1.07 19.00
CA PRO A 370 -6.80 0.53 18.46
C PRO A 370 -6.69 -0.92 17.96
N ALA A 371 -5.56 -1.30 17.36
CA ALA A 371 -5.37 -2.67 16.87
C ALA A 371 -5.36 -3.71 18.01
N ARG A 372 -4.73 -3.40 19.14
CA ARG A 372 -4.72 -4.25 20.34
C ARG A 372 -6.09 -4.28 21.00
N ALA A 373 -6.73 -3.12 21.08
CA ALA A 373 -8.08 -3.02 21.61
C ALA A 373 -9.04 -3.93 20.83
N LEU A 374 -8.99 -3.89 19.49
CA LEU A 374 -9.77 -4.78 18.63
C LEU A 374 -9.41 -6.25 18.82
N LYS A 375 -8.11 -6.62 18.87
CA LYS A 375 -7.68 -8.01 19.14
C LYS A 375 -8.31 -8.55 20.43
N HIS A 376 -8.24 -7.81 21.53
CA HIS A 376 -8.86 -8.24 22.78
C HIS A 376 -10.39 -8.22 22.68
N SER A 377 -11.00 -7.28 21.98
CA SER A 377 -12.46 -7.24 21.79
C SER A 377 -12.98 -8.48 21.06
N PHE A 378 -12.33 -8.90 19.96
CA PHE A 378 -12.66 -10.14 19.26
C PHE A 378 -12.46 -11.37 20.16
N ALA A 379 -11.36 -11.40 20.92
CA ALA A 379 -11.08 -12.50 21.85
C ALA A 379 -12.06 -12.57 23.04
N ALA A 380 -12.76 -11.47 23.35
CA ALA A 380 -13.85 -11.47 24.33
C ALA A 380 -15.09 -12.24 23.84
N GLY A 381 -15.21 -12.48 22.53
CA GLY A 381 -16.33 -13.21 21.94
C GLY A 381 -17.65 -12.44 21.93
N ASP A 382 -17.59 -11.11 22.00
CA ASP A 382 -18.74 -10.22 21.95
C ASP A 382 -18.73 -9.40 20.64
N PRO A 383 -19.47 -9.85 19.60
CA PRO A 383 -19.54 -9.14 18.33
C PRO A 383 -20.11 -7.72 18.46
N GLU A 384 -21.06 -7.48 19.37
CA GLU A 384 -21.70 -6.18 19.56
C GLU A 384 -20.71 -5.16 20.15
N ALA A 385 -20.02 -5.53 21.24
CA ALA A 385 -18.98 -4.69 21.83
C ALA A 385 -17.84 -4.42 20.83
N THR A 386 -17.53 -5.41 19.98
CA THR A 386 -16.51 -5.27 18.94
C THR A 386 -16.93 -4.33 17.83
N ALA A 387 -18.19 -4.40 17.38
CA ALA A 387 -18.75 -3.46 16.41
C ALA A 387 -18.77 -2.02 16.96
N GLN A 388 -19.14 -1.84 18.23
CA GLN A 388 -19.10 -0.53 18.92
C GLN A 388 -17.68 0.03 18.98
N LEU A 389 -16.71 -0.78 19.40
CA LEU A 389 -15.31 -0.36 19.47
C LEU A 389 -14.76 -0.03 18.08
N LEU A 390 -15.05 -0.87 17.08
CA LEU A 390 -14.60 -0.67 15.70
C LEU A 390 -15.18 0.63 15.12
N SER A 391 -16.47 0.88 15.32
CA SER A 391 -17.13 2.14 14.94
C SER A 391 -16.43 3.36 15.55
N LYS A 392 -16.05 3.28 16.83
CA LYS A 392 -15.35 4.35 17.55
C LYS A 392 -13.93 4.62 17.03
N VAL A 393 -13.20 3.58 16.62
CA VAL A 393 -11.79 3.74 16.18
C VAL A 393 -11.63 3.91 14.67
N ALA A 394 -12.66 3.57 13.87
CA ALA A 394 -12.63 3.62 12.41
C ALA A 394 -12.18 4.98 11.84
N PRO A 395 -12.68 6.15 12.31
CA PRO A 395 -12.24 7.43 11.78
C PRO A 395 -10.74 7.68 11.95
N LYS A 396 -10.14 7.24 13.07
CA LYS A 396 -8.71 7.39 13.34
C LYS A 396 -7.87 6.46 12.47
N LEU A 397 -8.34 5.24 12.21
CA LEU A 397 -7.67 4.31 11.31
C LEU A 397 -7.61 4.87 9.89
N ILE A 398 -8.71 5.45 9.39
CA ILE A 398 -8.76 6.05 8.06
C ILE A 398 -7.89 7.30 7.97
N GLN A 399 -7.96 8.20 8.96
CA GLN A 399 -7.12 9.42 9.00
C GLN A 399 -5.61 9.13 9.07
N SER A 400 -5.23 7.91 9.47
CA SER A 400 -3.83 7.47 9.53
C SER A 400 -3.43 6.52 8.39
N GLY A 401 -4.24 6.39 7.33
CA GLY A 401 -3.92 5.53 6.17
C GLY A 401 -3.93 4.03 6.47
N ARG A 402 -4.69 3.60 7.48
CA ARG A 402 -4.82 2.19 7.92
C ARG A 402 -6.17 1.59 7.51
N GLU A 403 -6.62 1.91 6.31
CA GLU A 403 -7.86 1.39 5.71
C GLU A 403 -7.95 -0.14 5.74
N GLY A 404 -6.83 -0.84 5.48
CA GLY A 404 -6.80 -2.30 5.41
C GLY A 404 -7.17 -2.96 6.74
N THR A 405 -6.72 -2.38 7.85
CA THR A 405 -7.05 -2.87 9.20
C THR A 405 -8.55 -2.76 9.48
N LEU A 406 -9.19 -1.66 9.08
CA LEU A 406 -10.64 -1.47 9.24
C LEU A 406 -11.42 -2.50 8.40
N LEU A 407 -11.08 -2.66 7.12
CA LEU A 407 -11.78 -3.60 6.24
C LEU A 407 -11.64 -5.05 6.70
N ARG A 408 -10.45 -5.43 7.21
CA ARG A 408 -10.20 -6.77 7.76
C ARG A 408 -11.10 -7.07 8.94
N TYR A 409 -11.06 -6.23 9.99
CA TYR A 409 -11.86 -6.47 11.19
C TYR A 409 -13.37 -6.33 10.92
N ALA A 410 -13.78 -5.42 10.03
CA ALA A 410 -15.18 -5.32 9.65
C ALA A 410 -15.69 -6.56 8.89
N ALA A 411 -14.82 -7.29 8.20
CA ALA A 411 -15.19 -8.52 7.49
C ALA A 411 -15.36 -9.74 8.42
N GLU A 412 -14.82 -9.68 9.64
CA GLU A 412 -14.99 -10.74 10.66
C GLU A 412 -16.30 -10.60 11.45
N LEU A 413 -17.00 -9.47 11.33
CA LEU A 413 -18.28 -9.24 12.00
C LEU A 413 -19.46 -9.80 11.17
N PRO A 414 -20.51 -10.35 11.82
CA PRO A 414 -21.71 -10.82 11.11
C PRO A 414 -22.39 -9.70 10.32
N GLU A 415 -22.85 -9.99 9.09
CA GLU A 415 -23.48 -8.97 8.23
C GLU A 415 -24.79 -8.44 8.84
N GLU A 416 -25.56 -9.30 9.51
CA GLU A 416 -26.82 -8.93 10.17
C GLU A 416 -26.59 -7.91 11.29
N LEU A 417 -25.46 -8.05 12.01
CA LEU A 417 -25.09 -7.13 13.08
C LEU A 417 -24.72 -5.75 12.51
N LEU A 418 -23.98 -5.72 11.40
CA LEU A 418 -23.51 -4.47 10.81
C LEU A 418 -24.65 -3.57 10.31
N ILE A 419 -25.87 -4.07 10.15
CA ILE A 419 -27.06 -3.28 9.81
C ILE A 419 -27.40 -2.27 10.93
N ASP A 420 -27.09 -2.61 12.18
CA ASP A 420 -27.36 -1.77 13.35
C ASP A 420 -26.25 -0.75 13.62
N TYR A 421 -25.18 -0.76 12.82
CA TYR A 421 -24.03 0.15 12.92
C TYR A 421 -23.84 0.96 11.62
N PRO A 422 -24.79 1.87 11.28
CA PRO A 422 -24.74 2.65 10.04
C PRO A 422 -23.48 3.52 9.91
N GLU A 423 -22.96 4.10 11.01
CA GLU A 423 -21.72 4.87 10.96
C GLU A 423 -20.53 4.01 10.52
N LEU A 424 -20.40 2.79 11.07
CA LEU A 424 -19.35 1.85 10.67
C LEU A 424 -19.51 1.41 9.20
N GLN A 425 -20.74 1.18 8.74
CA GLN A 425 -21.01 0.90 7.32
C GLN A 425 -20.58 2.05 6.42
N LEU A 426 -20.83 3.29 6.83
CA LEU A 426 -20.40 4.47 6.08
C LEU A 426 -18.88 4.62 6.07
N GLU A 427 -18.18 4.34 7.17
CA GLU A 427 -16.71 4.31 7.20
C GLU A 427 -16.14 3.20 6.29
N ARG A 428 -16.78 2.02 6.24
CA ARG A 428 -16.43 0.97 5.27
C ARG A 428 -16.63 1.44 3.83
N ALA A 429 -17.76 2.07 3.53
CA ALA A 429 -18.06 2.58 2.19
C ALA A 429 -17.05 3.65 1.75
N TYR A 430 -16.69 4.58 2.65
CA TYR A 430 -15.66 5.58 2.38
C TYR A 430 -14.31 4.92 2.09
N THR A 431 -13.93 3.93 2.89
CA THR A 431 -12.69 3.17 2.74
C THR A 431 -12.61 2.39 1.41
N LEU A 432 -13.71 1.72 1.04
CA LEU A 432 -13.84 1.05 -0.25
C LEU A 432 -13.76 2.04 -1.42
N THR A 433 -14.30 3.25 -1.24
CA THR A 433 -14.19 4.32 -2.23
C THR A 433 -12.75 4.78 -2.43
N LEU A 434 -12.00 5.00 -1.34
CA LEU A 434 -10.57 5.38 -1.40
C LEU A 434 -9.73 4.33 -2.15
N THR A 435 -10.06 3.05 -2.00
CA THR A 435 -9.37 1.92 -2.65
C THR A 435 -9.97 1.52 -4.02
N TRP A 436 -10.78 2.39 -4.62
CA TRP A 436 -11.45 2.23 -5.92
C TRP A 436 -12.32 0.97 -6.04
N GLN A 437 -12.87 0.48 -4.93
CA GLN A 437 -13.87 -0.60 -4.87
C GLN A 437 -15.29 -0.01 -4.94
N PHE A 438 -15.55 0.77 -5.99
CA PHE A 438 -16.75 1.62 -6.12
C PHE A 438 -18.06 0.82 -6.10
N GLY A 439 -18.08 -0.39 -6.67
CA GLY A 439 -19.28 -1.24 -6.70
C GLY A 439 -19.76 -1.62 -5.29
N GLU A 440 -18.85 -2.08 -4.43
CA GLU A 440 -19.17 -2.42 -3.04
C GLU A 440 -19.49 -1.18 -2.21
N ALA A 441 -18.75 -0.08 -2.38
CA ALA A 441 -19.06 1.19 -1.74
C ALA A 441 -20.48 1.66 -2.09
N GLN A 442 -20.86 1.63 -3.37
CA GLN A 442 -22.18 2.03 -3.84
C GLN A 442 -23.29 1.10 -3.32
N ARG A 443 -23.02 -0.21 -3.18
CA ARG A 443 -23.96 -1.15 -2.57
C ARG A 443 -24.24 -0.78 -1.11
N ILE A 444 -23.20 -0.55 -0.31
CA ILE A 444 -23.36 -0.17 1.09
C ILE A 444 -24.11 1.16 1.21
N LEU A 445 -23.73 2.18 0.42
CA LEU A 445 -24.39 3.48 0.45
C LEU A 445 -25.88 3.41 0.08
N ARG A 446 -26.24 2.59 -0.92
CA ARG A 446 -27.65 2.35 -1.28
C ARG A 446 -28.42 1.69 -0.13
N ASN A 447 -27.82 0.71 0.55
CA ASN A 447 -28.46 0.02 1.66
C ASN A 447 -28.69 0.96 2.85
N VAL A 448 -27.69 1.76 3.23
CA VAL A 448 -27.84 2.75 4.32
C VAL A 448 -28.88 3.81 3.95
N LYS A 449 -28.89 4.28 2.70
CA LYS A 449 -29.89 5.24 2.21
C LYS A 449 -31.30 4.67 2.23
N ALA A 450 -31.49 3.42 1.80
CA ALA A 450 -32.78 2.75 1.86
C ALA A 450 -33.25 2.53 3.30
N ALA A 451 -32.32 2.21 4.22
CA ALA A 451 -32.62 2.09 5.64
C ALA A 451 -33.07 3.43 6.25
N LEU A 452 -32.43 4.55 5.89
CA LEU A 452 -32.85 5.90 6.26
C LEU A 452 -34.26 6.25 5.76
N THR A 453 -34.65 5.81 4.56
CA THR A 453 -35.97 6.14 3.97
C THR A 453 -37.10 5.20 4.40
N SER A 454 -36.81 3.93 4.72
CA SER A 454 -37.82 2.91 5.03
C SER A 454 -38.56 3.09 6.37
N GLY A 455 -38.10 4.00 7.24
CA GLY A 455 -38.70 4.30 8.55
C GLY A 455 -38.45 3.23 9.62
N VAL A 456 -38.47 1.93 9.27
CA VAL A 456 -38.29 0.82 10.22
C VAL A 456 -36.87 0.78 10.78
N SER A 457 -35.85 0.79 9.91
CA SER A 457 -34.45 0.81 10.36
C SER A 457 -34.09 2.12 11.04
N ALA A 458 -34.62 3.24 10.56
CA ALA A 458 -34.43 4.55 11.17
C ALA A 458 -35.01 4.61 12.60
N ALA A 459 -36.21 4.05 12.82
CA ALA A 459 -36.79 3.93 14.16
C ALA A 459 -35.91 3.06 15.07
N ARG A 460 -35.44 1.90 14.57
CA ARG A 460 -34.52 1.02 15.31
C ARG A 460 -33.22 1.72 15.69
N TRP A 461 -32.62 2.49 14.77
CA TRP A 461 -31.40 3.25 15.08
C TRP A 461 -31.64 4.35 16.10
N ALA A 462 -32.79 5.02 16.06
CA ALA A 462 -33.17 6.00 17.07
C ALA A 462 -33.34 5.34 18.46
N GLU A 463 -33.92 4.13 18.53
CA GLU A 463 -34.01 3.34 19.77
C GLU A 463 -32.63 2.96 20.33
N LEU A 464 -31.65 2.73 19.45
CA LEU A 464 -30.25 2.47 19.81
C LEU A 464 -29.47 3.76 20.17
N GLY A 465 -30.13 4.93 20.18
CA GLY A 465 -29.51 6.22 20.51
C GLY A 465 -28.61 6.77 19.41
N ILE A 466 -28.75 6.30 18.17
CA ILE A 466 -27.96 6.77 17.03
C ILE A 466 -28.58 8.07 16.49
N ASP A 467 -27.76 9.09 16.31
CA ASP A 467 -28.15 10.35 15.71
C ASP A 467 -28.37 10.19 14.19
N LEU A 468 -29.64 10.19 13.78
CA LEU A 468 -30.04 10.03 12.38
C LEU A 468 -29.58 11.19 11.49
N GLU A 469 -29.47 12.41 12.02
CA GLU A 469 -28.99 13.57 11.26
C GLU A 469 -27.49 13.42 10.97
N ARG A 470 -26.72 12.95 11.97
CA ARG A 470 -25.29 12.62 11.79
C ARG A 470 -25.09 11.51 10.77
N VAL A 471 -25.90 10.45 10.81
CA VAL A 471 -25.86 9.36 9.83
C VAL A 471 -26.20 9.87 8.43
N LEU A 472 -27.26 10.66 8.28
CA LEU A 472 -27.64 11.27 7.00
C LEU A 472 -26.51 12.15 6.44
N ARG A 473 -25.90 12.99 7.29
CA ARG A 473 -24.79 13.87 6.88
C ARG A 473 -23.58 13.07 6.43
N LYS A 474 -23.20 12.02 7.18
CA LYS A 474 -22.10 11.12 6.80
C LYS A 474 -22.43 10.35 5.52
N GLN A 475 -23.69 9.99 5.31
CA GLN A 475 -24.16 9.34 4.09
C GLN A 475 -23.97 10.24 2.86
N VAL A 476 -24.38 11.51 2.94
CA VAL A 476 -24.16 12.51 1.88
C VAL A 476 -22.66 12.73 1.64
N TYR A 477 -21.86 12.82 2.71
CA TYR A 477 -20.40 12.92 2.60
C TYR A 477 -19.80 11.76 1.81
N CYS A 478 -20.19 10.53 2.13
CA CYS A 478 -19.67 9.35 1.44
C CYS A 478 -20.15 9.27 -0.02
N GLU A 479 -21.39 9.67 -0.32
CA GLU A 479 -21.86 9.80 -1.71
C GLU A 479 -21.06 10.86 -2.48
N MET A 480 -20.72 12.00 -1.86
CA MET A 480 -19.89 13.04 -2.46
C MET A 480 -18.49 12.50 -2.76
N GLN A 481 -17.86 11.82 -1.81
CA GLN A 481 -16.53 11.24 -2.00
C GLN A 481 -16.53 10.14 -3.07
N LEU A 482 -17.59 9.34 -3.14
CA LEU A 482 -17.78 8.39 -4.23
C LEU A 482 -17.87 9.10 -5.57
N ALA A 483 -18.67 10.16 -5.68
CA ALA A 483 -18.79 10.94 -6.91
C ALA A 483 -17.46 11.58 -7.33
N ILE A 484 -16.68 12.14 -6.40
CA ILE A 484 -15.34 12.69 -6.68
C ILE A 484 -14.41 11.62 -7.24
N LEU A 485 -14.31 10.46 -6.58
CA LEU A 485 -13.32 9.43 -6.91
C LEU A 485 -13.74 8.54 -8.09
N SER A 486 -15.05 8.45 -8.38
CA SER A 486 -15.59 7.83 -9.60
C SER A 486 -15.78 8.80 -10.77
N ASP A 487 -15.25 10.03 -10.65
CA ASP A 487 -15.19 11.04 -11.71
C ASP A 487 -16.54 11.71 -12.11
N ASP A 488 -17.59 11.58 -11.28
CA ASP A 488 -18.88 12.26 -11.46
C ASP A 488 -18.89 13.66 -10.78
N MET A 489 -18.24 14.61 -11.45
CA MET A 489 -18.02 15.95 -10.90
C MET A 489 -19.31 16.78 -10.77
N VAL A 490 -20.32 16.55 -11.61
CA VAL A 490 -21.60 17.26 -11.54
C VAL A 490 -22.35 16.86 -10.27
N LYS A 491 -22.43 15.55 -10.00
CA LYS A 491 -23.02 15.03 -8.77
C LYS A 491 -22.20 15.41 -7.55
N ALA A 492 -20.87 15.38 -7.66
CA ALA A 492 -19.98 15.76 -6.57
C ALA A 492 -20.20 17.21 -6.11
N GLU A 493 -20.33 18.18 -7.02
CA GLU A 493 -20.60 19.57 -6.64
C GLU A 493 -21.97 19.73 -5.96
N ALA A 494 -23.00 19.08 -6.50
CA ALA A 494 -24.34 19.14 -5.93
C ALA A 494 -24.35 18.59 -4.49
N LEU A 495 -23.70 17.43 -4.27
CA LEU A 495 -23.59 16.82 -2.95
C LEU A 495 -22.69 17.61 -2.00
N ALA A 496 -21.63 18.24 -2.50
CA ALA A 496 -20.77 19.11 -1.69
C ALA A 496 -21.54 20.34 -1.20
N HIS A 497 -22.34 20.98 -2.07
CA HIS A 497 -23.22 22.09 -1.67
C HIS A 497 -24.29 21.64 -0.67
N GLN A 498 -24.92 20.49 -0.93
CA GLN A 498 -25.87 19.90 0.00
C GLN A 498 -25.22 19.71 1.38
N TRP A 499 -24.08 19.01 1.44
CA TRP A 499 -23.37 18.72 2.70
C TRP A 499 -22.97 19.99 3.45
N LEU A 500 -22.41 21.00 2.75
CA LEU A 500 -22.01 22.27 3.36
C LEU A 500 -23.19 23.13 3.84
N SER A 501 -24.41 22.86 3.35
CA SER A 501 -25.64 23.54 3.79
C SER A 501 -26.36 22.83 4.94
N MET A 502 -25.94 21.61 5.29
CA MET A 502 -26.53 20.86 6.40
C MET A 502 -26.05 21.41 7.75
N ASP A 503 -26.99 21.66 8.65
CA ASP A 503 -26.71 22.09 10.02
C ASP A 503 -25.99 21.00 10.83
N GLY A 504 -25.21 21.43 11.83
CA GLY A 504 -24.60 20.60 12.88
C GLY A 504 -23.06 20.49 12.83
N GLU A 505 -22.47 19.89 13.87
CA GLU A 505 -21.01 19.79 14.02
C GLU A 505 -20.43 18.67 13.14
N TYR A 506 -19.42 18.99 12.32
CA TYR A 506 -18.66 18.04 11.51
C TYR A 506 -17.22 17.99 11.97
N SER A 507 -16.53 16.87 11.67
CA SER A 507 -15.10 16.80 11.96
C SER A 507 -14.33 17.81 11.10
N TYR A 508 -13.25 18.38 11.65
CA TYR A 508 -12.37 19.28 10.90
C TYR A 508 -11.91 18.65 9.57
N PHE A 509 -11.69 17.34 9.58
CA PHE A 509 -11.25 16.55 8.44
C PHE A 509 -12.32 16.51 7.34
N GLU A 510 -13.56 16.14 7.68
CA GLU A 510 -14.66 16.12 6.71
C GLU A 510 -14.92 17.51 6.12
N GLY A 511 -14.87 18.57 6.95
CA GLY A 511 -14.99 19.95 6.47
C GLY A 511 -13.93 20.34 5.46
N ALA A 512 -12.65 20.06 5.76
CA ALA A 512 -11.54 20.37 4.87
C ALA A 512 -11.59 19.56 3.55
N VAL A 513 -11.94 18.28 3.63
CA VAL A 513 -12.12 17.41 2.46
C VAL A 513 -13.30 17.87 1.60
N SER A 514 -14.44 18.23 2.19
CA SER A 514 -15.62 18.71 1.46
C SER A 514 -15.35 20.02 0.73
N HIS A 515 -14.66 20.99 1.37
CA HIS A 515 -14.24 22.22 0.70
C HIS A 515 -13.28 21.97 -0.47
N THR A 516 -12.33 21.05 -0.27
CA THR A 516 -11.38 20.66 -1.34
C THR A 516 -12.12 19.97 -2.50
N SER A 517 -13.07 19.09 -2.19
CA SER A 517 -13.91 18.38 -3.16
C SER A 517 -14.78 19.34 -3.96
N LEU A 518 -15.35 20.37 -3.32
CA LEU A 518 -16.10 21.42 -4.00
C LEU A 518 -15.21 22.18 -5.01
N LEU A 519 -14.00 22.56 -4.61
CA LEU A 519 -13.05 23.22 -5.51
C LEU A 519 -12.69 22.34 -6.72
N TYR A 520 -12.52 21.03 -6.49
CA TYR A 520 -12.26 20.09 -7.56
C TYR A 520 -13.43 20.02 -8.56
N ALA A 521 -14.64 19.81 -8.05
CA ALA A 521 -15.84 19.69 -8.88
C ALA A 521 -16.13 21.00 -9.66
N GLN A 522 -15.97 22.15 -9.02
CA GLN A 522 -16.11 23.47 -9.64
C GLN A 522 -15.09 23.70 -10.76
N ARG A 523 -13.83 23.31 -10.54
CA ARG A 523 -12.79 23.39 -11.58
C ARG A 523 -13.19 22.59 -12.82
N GLU A 524 -13.74 21.40 -12.64
CA GLU A 524 -14.22 20.57 -13.75
C GLU A 524 -15.54 21.06 -14.37
N ARG A 525 -16.10 22.16 -13.87
CA ARG A 525 -17.20 22.91 -14.51
C ARG A 525 -16.79 24.34 -14.89
N PHE A 526 -15.51 24.51 -15.19
CA PHE A 526 -14.91 25.76 -15.63
C PHE A 526 -14.93 26.90 -14.59
N ASN A 527 -14.99 26.58 -13.30
CA ASN A 527 -14.95 27.57 -12.22
C ASN A 527 -13.71 27.41 -11.34
N CYS A 528 -12.73 28.29 -11.56
CA CYS A 528 -11.50 28.37 -10.75
C CYS A 528 -11.44 29.63 -9.86
N GLN A 529 -12.53 30.39 -9.73
CA GLN A 529 -12.50 31.69 -9.03
C GLN A 529 -12.09 31.56 -7.56
N ASN A 530 -12.47 30.45 -6.94
CA ASN A 530 -12.21 30.16 -5.53
C ASN A 530 -10.87 29.45 -5.28
N LEU A 531 -10.05 29.18 -6.31
CA LEU A 531 -8.78 28.49 -6.11
C LEU A 531 -7.82 29.28 -5.21
N GLY A 532 -7.90 30.62 -5.23
CA GLY A 532 -7.12 31.49 -4.36
C GLY A 532 -7.48 31.40 -2.86
N SER A 533 -8.68 30.92 -2.52
CA SER A 533 -9.12 30.73 -1.13
C SER A 533 -8.88 29.30 -0.60
N SER A 534 -8.32 28.42 -1.43
CA SER A 534 -7.99 27.02 -1.08
C SER A 534 -7.14 26.86 0.18
N GLY A 535 -6.29 27.85 0.49
CA GLY A 535 -5.43 27.86 1.67
C GLY A 535 -6.19 27.67 2.99
N LYS A 536 -7.48 28.03 3.07
CA LYS A 536 -8.30 27.81 4.26
C LYS A 536 -8.45 26.32 4.60
N ALA A 537 -8.75 25.48 3.61
CA ALA A 537 -8.87 24.04 3.80
C ALA A 537 -7.51 23.41 4.13
N ARG A 538 -6.43 23.89 3.48
CA ARG A 538 -5.06 23.43 3.77
C ARG A 538 -4.64 23.74 5.21
N VAL A 539 -4.93 24.94 5.70
CA VAL A 539 -4.62 25.35 7.08
C VAL A 539 -5.30 24.45 8.09
N ILE A 540 -6.54 24.00 7.83
CA ILE A 540 -7.26 23.06 8.71
C ILE A 540 -6.51 21.72 8.83
N PHE A 541 -6.01 21.17 7.72
CA PHE A 541 -5.22 19.93 7.76
C PHE A 541 -3.92 20.13 8.55
N VAL A 542 -3.19 21.22 8.29
CA VAL A 542 -1.91 21.51 8.95
C VAL A 542 -2.09 21.77 10.44
N SER A 543 -3.13 22.52 10.85
CA SER A 543 -3.36 22.85 12.27
C SER A 543 -3.75 21.64 13.12
N HIS A 544 -4.17 20.54 12.49
CA HIS A 544 -4.53 19.29 13.16
C HIS A 544 -3.52 18.16 12.86
N ASP A 545 -2.32 18.50 12.40
CA ASP A 545 -1.22 17.56 12.09
C ASP A 545 -1.61 16.45 11.09
N ASN A 546 -2.58 16.72 10.20
CA ASN A 546 -3.03 15.78 9.19
C ASN A 546 -2.30 16.02 7.86
N ARG A 547 -1.03 15.63 7.81
CA ARG A 547 -0.19 15.79 6.61
C ARG A 547 -0.62 14.90 5.45
N TRP A 548 -1.18 13.72 5.74
CA TRP A 548 -1.72 12.84 4.69
C TRP A 548 -2.80 13.54 3.85
N GLY A 549 -3.77 14.22 4.50
CA GLY A 549 -4.81 14.98 3.81
C GLY A 549 -4.27 16.14 2.96
N THR A 550 -3.14 16.73 3.34
CA THR A 550 -2.52 17.82 2.54
C THR A 550 -2.02 17.34 1.18
N ILE A 551 -1.59 16.08 1.03
CA ILE A 551 -1.11 15.53 -0.25
C ILE A 551 -2.25 15.55 -1.28
N TRP A 552 -3.43 15.04 -0.90
CA TRP A 552 -4.62 15.02 -1.74
C TRP A 552 -5.08 16.43 -2.10
N HIS A 553 -5.12 17.31 -1.10
CA HIS A 553 -5.48 18.72 -1.30
C HIS A 553 -4.54 19.40 -2.29
N ASP A 554 -3.24 19.31 -2.08
CA ASP A 554 -2.23 19.97 -2.90
C ASP A 554 -2.26 19.43 -4.35
N CYS A 555 -2.53 18.13 -4.56
CA CYS A 555 -2.72 17.59 -5.91
C CYS A 555 -3.90 18.22 -6.66
N ILE A 556 -5.06 18.36 -5.99
CA ILE A 556 -6.26 18.99 -6.57
C ILE A 556 -6.01 20.46 -6.93
N ILE A 557 -5.39 21.20 -6.00
CA ILE A 557 -5.12 22.63 -6.17
C ILE A 557 -4.01 22.87 -7.21
N GLY A 558 -2.94 22.08 -7.20
CA GLY A 558 -1.88 22.14 -8.20
C GLY A 558 -2.42 21.96 -9.61
N ALA A 559 -3.30 20.98 -9.83
CA ALA A 559 -3.94 20.75 -11.12
C ALA A 559 -4.85 21.91 -11.55
N GLY A 560 -5.48 22.62 -10.60
CA GLY A 560 -6.17 23.89 -10.86
C GLY A 560 -5.24 24.98 -11.40
N TYR A 561 -4.07 25.16 -10.79
CA TYR A 561 -3.08 26.12 -11.28
C TYR A 561 -2.49 25.75 -12.64
N VAL A 562 -2.40 24.46 -12.98
CA VAL A 562 -2.07 24.02 -14.35
C VAL A 562 -3.11 24.50 -15.36
N GLN A 563 -4.41 24.41 -15.06
CA GLN A 563 -5.47 24.89 -15.96
C GLN A 563 -5.41 26.40 -16.18
N LEU A 564 -5.10 27.16 -15.12
CA LEU A 564 -4.90 28.61 -15.17
C LEU A 564 -3.59 29.04 -15.86
N GLY A 565 -2.73 28.10 -16.24
CA GLY A 565 -1.43 28.38 -16.84
C GLY A 565 -0.35 28.82 -15.85
N GLN A 566 -0.54 28.66 -14.53
CA GLN A 566 0.45 29.04 -13.52
C GLN A 566 1.39 27.87 -13.18
N LEU A 567 2.18 27.41 -14.16
CA LEU A 567 2.98 26.18 -14.04
C LEU A 567 4.02 26.23 -12.92
N ALA A 568 4.67 27.38 -12.68
CA ALA A 568 5.63 27.53 -11.59
C ALA A 568 4.99 27.32 -10.20
N LYS A 569 3.76 27.81 -10.02
CA LYS A 569 3.00 27.62 -8.78
C LYS A 569 2.56 26.17 -8.62
N ALA A 570 2.06 25.55 -9.70
CA ALA A 570 1.72 24.14 -9.72
C ALA A 570 2.94 23.26 -9.37
N GLN A 571 4.12 23.54 -9.94
CA GLN A 571 5.37 22.83 -9.65
C GLN A 571 5.73 22.90 -8.17
N SER A 572 5.65 24.08 -7.56
CA SER A 572 5.93 24.24 -6.13
C SER A 572 4.97 23.44 -5.25
N ILE A 573 3.66 23.45 -5.58
CA ILE A 573 2.63 22.72 -4.84
C ILE A 573 2.84 21.21 -4.96
N PHE A 574 3.00 20.68 -6.19
CA PHE A 574 3.24 19.26 -6.39
C PHE A 574 4.57 18.79 -5.79
N GLY A 575 5.62 19.62 -5.85
CA GLY A 575 6.91 19.32 -5.22
C GLY A 575 6.79 19.15 -3.70
N GLY A 576 6.12 20.10 -3.02
CA GLY A 576 5.87 20.00 -1.58
C GLY A 576 4.96 18.82 -1.21
N ALA A 577 3.97 18.51 -2.05
CA ALA A 577 3.12 17.33 -1.87
C ALA A 577 3.89 16.02 -2.05
N PHE A 578 4.83 15.97 -3.01
CA PHE A 578 5.68 14.80 -3.25
C PHE A 578 6.65 14.54 -2.10
N GLU A 579 7.31 15.58 -1.58
CA GLU A 579 8.15 15.48 -0.38
C GLU A 579 7.33 15.02 0.82
N THR A 580 6.16 15.64 1.04
CA THR A 580 5.25 15.23 2.12
C THR A 580 4.77 13.80 1.98
N ALA A 581 4.51 13.32 0.76
CA ALA A 581 4.10 11.94 0.52
C ALA A 581 5.23 10.95 0.84
N ILE A 582 6.47 11.24 0.41
CA ILE A 582 7.63 10.41 0.78
C ILE A 582 7.79 10.34 2.30
N ASP A 583 7.66 11.48 2.98
CA ASP A 583 7.79 11.56 4.44
C ASP A 583 6.72 10.77 5.20
N VAL A 584 5.47 10.85 4.75
CA VAL A 584 4.30 10.34 5.49
C VAL A 584 4.00 8.88 5.15
N VAL A 585 4.08 8.51 3.87
CA VAL A 585 3.67 7.18 3.40
C VAL A 585 4.79 6.42 2.69
N GLY A 586 5.95 7.04 2.46
CA GLY A 586 7.07 6.41 1.78
C GLY A 586 7.00 6.48 0.25
N ARG A 587 8.18 6.38 -0.37
CA ARG A 587 8.36 6.63 -1.82
C ARG A 587 7.56 5.67 -2.71
N SER A 588 7.42 4.43 -2.30
CA SER A 588 6.75 3.40 -3.09
C SER A 588 5.23 3.33 -2.91
N ASN A 589 4.69 4.10 -1.98
CA ASN A 589 3.27 4.08 -1.70
C ASN A 589 2.50 4.68 -2.90
N PRO A 590 1.39 4.07 -3.32
CA PRO A 590 0.55 4.62 -4.39
C PRO A 590 0.11 6.08 -4.20
N THR A 591 -0.02 6.57 -2.96
CA THR A 591 -0.34 7.99 -2.68
C THR A 591 0.80 8.93 -3.11
N THR A 592 2.06 8.46 -3.10
CA THR A 592 3.23 9.21 -3.59
C THR A 592 3.22 9.37 -5.10
N ALA A 593 2.61 8.44 -5.82
CA ALA A 593 2.46 8.54 -7.27
C ALA A 593 1.57 9.73 -7.69
N MET A 594 0.63 10.16 -6.84
CA MET A 594 -0.30 11.26 -7.13
C MET A 594 0.42 12.55 -7.55
N PRO A 595 1.27 13.17 -6.69
CA PRO A 595 2.02 14.35 -7.09
C PRO A 595 3.13 14.01 -8.11
N ALA A 596 3.73 12.81 -8.06
CA ALA A 596 4.82 12.43 -8.95
C ALA A 596 4.41 12.42 -10.43
N LEU A 597 3.22 11.91 -10.76
CA LEU A 597 2.72 11.89 -12.14
C LEU A 597 2.39 13.29 -12.67
N HIS A 598 1.97 14.21 -11.80
CA HIS A 598 1.85 15.62 -12.15
C HIS A 598 3.21 16.29 -12.37
N LEU A 599 4.21 15.95 -11.55
CA LEU A 599 5.59 16.43 -11.75
C LEU A 599 6.18 15.91 -13.07
N ALA A 600 5.89 14.66 -13.46
CA ALA A 600 6.30 14.08 -14.74
C ALA A 600 5.73 14.88 -15.93
N GLU A 601 4.45 15.25 -15.85
CA GLU A 601 3.80 16.11 -16.83
C GLU A 601 4.46 17.48 -16.92
N LEU A 602 4.78 18.12 -15.78
CA LEU A 602 5.44 19.42 -15.75
C LEU A 602 6.91 19.36 -16.22
N ALA A 603 7.63 18.27 -15.94
CA ALA A 603 8.96 18.02 -16.48
C ALA A 603 8.92 17.96 -18.00
N LEU A 604 7.97 17.20 -18.56
CA LEU A 604 7.78 17.10 -20.00
C LEU A 604 7.39 18.44 -20.63
N GLU A 605 6.49 19.22 -20.00
CA GLU A 605 6.10 20.55 -20.50
C GLU A 605 7.27 21.55 -20.54
N ARG A 606 8.26 21.39 -19.65
CA ARG A 606 9.51 22.18 -19.63
C ARG A 606 10.57 21.66 -20.60
N GLY A 607 10.35 20.52 -21.25
CA GLY A 607 11.27 19.90 -22.19
C GLY A 607 12.23 18.87 -21.58
N ASP A 608 12.09 18.54 -20.30
CA ASP A 608 12.91 17.51 -19.64
C ASP A 608 12.26 16.13 -19.78
N ALA A 609 12.49 15.50 -20.93
CA ALA A 609 11.96 14.17 -21.21
C ALA A 609 12.61 13.05 -20.37
N ILE A 610 13.81 13.28 -19.83
CA ILE A 610 14.56 12.29 -19.04
C ILE A 610 13.97 12.22 -17.63
N GLU A 611 13.77 13.37 -16.98
CA GLU A 611 13.09 13.44 -15.68
C GLU A 611 11.66 12.89 -15.78
N ALA A 612 10.94 13.24 -16.84
CA ALA A 612 9.60 12.74 -17.09
C ALA A 612 9.55 11.21 -17.24
N ASP A 613 10.45 10.60 -18.02
CA ASP A 613 10.50 9.14 -18.21
C ASP A 613 10.83 8.41 -16.90
N ALA A 614 11.80 8.91 -16.13
CA ALA A 614 12.16 8.35 -14.82
C ALA A 614 10.98 8.35 -13.84
N LEU A 615 10.23 9.46 -13.76
CA LEU A 615 9.04 9.54 -12.90
C LEU A 615 7.92 8.62 -13.39
N ILE A 616 7.72 8.49 -14.70
CA ILE A 616 6.70 7.58 -15.25
C ILE A 616 7.04 6.12 -14.99
N GLU A 617 8.28 5.70 -15.22
CA GLU A 617 8.73 4.32 -14.98
C GLU A 617 8.58 3.92 -13.51
N GLU A 618 8.90 4.84 -12.59
CA GLU A 618 8.83 4.57 -11.16
C GLU A 618 7.40 4.60 -10.62
N PHE A 619 6.61 5.63 -10.95
CA PHE A 619 5.38 5.93 -10.21
C PHE A 619 4.08 5.50 -10.90
N LEU A 620 4.03 5.44 -12.24
CA LEU A 620 2.79 5.03 -12.92
C LEU A 620 2.36 3.59 -12.57
N PRO A 621 3.27 2.61 -12.44
CA PRO A 621 2.90 1.26 -12.00
C PRO A 621 2.31 1.17 -10.60
N LEU A 622 2.49 2.20 -9.76
CA LEU A 622 1.94 2.26 -8.40
C LEU A 622 0.48 2.73 -8.38
N SER A 623 0.03 3.49 -9.39
CA SER A 623 -1.31 4.08 -9.51
C SER A 623 -2.38 3.05 -9.92
N THR A 624 -2.57 2.00 -9.13
CA THR A 624 -3.45 0.87 -9.47
C THR A 624 -4.75 0.81 -8.68
N ARG A 625 -4.80 1.40 -7.48
CA ARG A 625 -5.91 1.21 -6.53
C ARG A 625 -6.34 2.45 -5.75
N ILE A 626 -5.57 3.55 -5.78
CA ILE A 626 -5.85 4.75 -4.99
C ILE A 626 -5.40 6.00 -5.75
N GLY A 627 -6.07 7.10 -5.44
CA GLY A 627 -5.77 8.44 -5.95
C GLY A 627 -6.88 8.99 -6.84
N LEU A 628 -6.53 10.00 -7.64
CA LEU A 628 -7.46 10.80 -8.45
C LEU A 628 -7.41 10.40 -9.93
N VAL A 629 -8.44 10.73 -10.71
CA VAL A 629 -8.38 10.56 -12.18
C VAL A 629 -7.34 11.48 -12.80
N ASP A 630 -7.12 12.67 -12.21
CA ASP A 630 -6.16 13.65 -12.68
C ASP A 630 -4.71 13.11 -12.77
N GLN A 631 -4.26 12.34 -11.77
CA GLN A 631 -2.91 11.74 -11.80
C GLN A 631 -2.77 10.73 -12.94
N LEU A 632 -3.83 9.98 -13.25
CA LEU A 632 -3.83 9.01 -14.35
C LEU A 632 -3.79 9.76 -15.69
N ILE A 633 -4.55 10.84 -15.83
CA ILE A 633 -4.51 11.70 -17.01
C ILE A 633 -3.10 12.27 -17.20
N ALA A 634 -2.47 12.82 -16.15
CA ALA A 634 -1.11 13.36 -16.21
C ALA A 634 -0.06 12.28 -16.55
N GLY A 635 -0.18 11.11 -15.93
CA GLY A 635 0.70 9.96 -16.15
C GLY A 635 0.61 9.42 -17.58
N TYR A 636 -0.60 9.13 -18.07
CA TYR A 636 -0.80 8.67 -19.43
C TYR A 636 -0.52 9.74 -20.47
N TYR A 637 -0.82 11.02 -20.21
CA TYR A 637 -0.39 12.12 -21.08
C TYR A 637 1.11 12.08 -21.32
N THR A 638 1.88 12.01 -20.23
CA THR A 638 3.34 11.99 -20.28
C THR A 638 3.85 10.74 -21.00
N LYS A 639 3.37 9.56 -20.61
CA LYS A 639 3.79 8.28 -21.20
C LYS A 639 3.47 8.18 -22.70
N VAL A 640 2.29 8.65 -23.13
CA VAL A 640 1.92 8.68 -24.56
C VAL A 640 2.86 9.59 -25.35
N ARG A 641 3.23 10.76 -24.81
CA ARG A 641 4.15 11.68 -25.50
C ARG A 641 5.58 11.16 -25.56
N LEU A 642 6.07 10.53 -24.51
CA LEU A 642 7.37 9.86 -24.50
C LEU A 642 7.41 8.73 -25.53
N ALA A 643 6.38 7.88 -25.55
CA ALA A 643 6.24 6.83 -26.56
C ALA A 643 6.14 7.39 -27.99
N GLN A 644 5.46 8.52 -28.18
CA GLN A 644 5.34 9.18 -29.48
C GLN A 644 6.68 9.71 -30.01
N MET A 645 7.66 9.98 -29.14
CA MET A 645 9.02 10.34 -29.57
C MET A 645 9.74 9.15 -30.22
N ILE A 646 9.34 7.92 -29.88
CA ILE A 646 9.84 6.67 -30.48
C ILE A 646 9.08 6.42 -31.79
N SER A 647 7.76 6.19 -31.70
CA SER A 647 6.90 5.96 -32.87
C SER A 647 5.42 6.24 -32.56
N ALA A 648 4.61 6.40 -33.62
CA ALA A 648 3.16 6.58 -33.45
C ALA A 648 2.51 5.30 -32.90
N GLU A 649 3.01 4.13 -33.32
CA GLU A 649 2.54 2.81 -32.92
C GLU A 649 2.81 2.56 -31.44
N ALA A 650 3.99 2.95 -30.94
CA ALA A 650 4.31 2.86 -29.51
C ALA A 650 3.35 3.71 -28.67
N ALA A 651 3.05 4.93 -29.13
CA ALA A 651 2.08 5.80 -28.47
C ALA A 651 0.66 5.20 -28.47
N LEU A 652 0.21 4.60 -29.58
CA LEU A 652 -1.09 3.92 -29.65
C LEU A 652 -1.16 2.73 -28.69
N GLY A 653 -0.07 1.97 -28.52
CA GLY A 653 0.00 0.87 -27.55
C GLY A 653 -0.14 1.34 -26.09
N VAL A 654 0.46 2.48 -25.73
CA VAL A 654 0.26 3.11 -24.42
C VAL A 654 -1.20 3.55 -24.22
N ILE A 655 -1.85 4.04 -25.28
CA ILE A 655 -3.26 4.41 -25.22
C ILE A 655 -4.14 3.19 -24.96
N ASP A 656 -3.86 2.04 -25.58
CA ASP A 656 -4.57 0.79 -25.32
C ASP A 656 -4.43 0.35 -23.85
N GLU A 657 -3.21 0.43 -23.30
CA GLU A 657 -2.96 0.13 -21.87
C GLU A 657 -3.80 1.03 -20.95
N GLY A 658 -3.84 2.34 -21.21
CA GLY A 658 -4.65 3.27 -20.43
C GLY A 658 -6.15 3.07 -20.59
N ALA A 659 -6.60 2.64 -21.77
CA ALA A 659 -8.00 2.40 -22.06
C ALA A 659 -8.55 1.21 -21.26
N GLU A 660 -7.73 0.17 -21.03
CA GLU A 660 -8.11 -0.95 -20.15
C GLU A 660 -8.41 -0.46 -18.73
N ILE A 661 -7.58 0.43 -18.17
CA ILE A 661 -7.81 1.01 -16.83
C ILE A 661 -9.07 1.87 -16.83
N ALA A 662 -9.21 2.78 -17.80
CA ALA A 662 -10.36 3.67 -17.91
C ALA A 662 -11.68 2.88 -17.99
N LEU A 663 -11.73 1.81 -18.79
CA LEU A 663 -12.91 0.95 -18.93
C LEU A 663 -13.18 0.14 -17.67
N SER A 664 -12.14 -0.44 -17.04
CA SER A 664 -12.32 -1.27 -15.84
C SER A 664 -12.86 -0.51 -14.63
N ARG A 665 -12.64 0.82 -14.59
CA ARG A 665 -13.04 1.70 -13.47
C ARG A 665 -14.12 2.71 -13.84
N ASP A 666 -14.57 2.71 -15.10
CA ASP A 666 -15.55 3.66 -15.64
C ASP A 666 -15.13 5.14 -15.50
N PHE A 667 -13.84 5.43 -15.73
CA PHE A 667 -13.31 6.80 -15.69
C PHE A 667 -13.52 7.52 -17.02
N ASP A 668 -14.66 8.24 -17.16
CA ASP A 668 -15.00 8.94 -18.40
C ASP A 668 -13.93 9.96 -18.80
N ARG A 669 -13.42 10.82 -17.91
CA ARG A 669 -12.44 11.85 -18.31
C ARG A 669 -11.13 11.24 -18.80
N LEU A 670 -10.67 10.14 -18.20
CA LEU A 670 -9.49 9.41 -18.68
C LEU A 670 -9.74 8.80 -20.06
N SER A 671 -10.91 8.17 -20.25
CA SER A 671 -11.31 7.61 -21.55
C SER A 671 -11.35 8.68 -22.64
N GLN A 672 -12.02 9.82 -22.39
CA GLN A 672 -12.11 10.93 -23.34
C GLN A 672 -10.74 11.52 -23.68
N PHE A 673 -9.86 11.63 -22.68
CA PHE A 673 -8.49 12.10 -22.87
C PHE A 673 -7.71 11.16 -23.81
N LEU A 674 -7.79 9.85 -23.60
CA LEU A 674 -7.12 8.83 -24.41
C LEU A 674 -7.66 8.76 -25.84
N ILE A 675 -8.98 8.89 -26.01
CA ILE A 675 -9.63 8.94 -27.33
C ILE A 675 -9.18 10.17 -28.11
N LEU A 676 -9.12 11.34 -27.48
CA LEU A 676 -8.62 12.58 -28.10
C LEU A 676 -7.19 12.39 -28.61
N ASP A 677 -6.30 11.81 -27.81
CA ASP A 677 -4.91 11.60 -28.21
C ASP A 677 -4.76 10.56 -29.33
N ARG A 678 -5.58 9.50 -29.32
CA ARG A 678 -5.66 8.54 -30.42
C ARG A 678 -6.03 9.22 -31.73
N LEU A 679 -7.07 10.04 -31.72
CA LEU A 679 -7.51 10.77 -32.92
C LEU A 679 -6.47 11.77 -33.41
N ARG A 680 -5.77 12.46 -32.50
CA ARG A 680 -4.66 13.36 -32.84
C ARG A 680 -3.54 12.61 -33.57
N ILE A 681 -3.14 11.45 -33.05
CA ILE A 681 -2.06 10.63 -33.64
C ILE A 681 -2.50 10.08 -35.00
N LEU A 682 -3.67 9.47 -35.09
CA LEU A 682 -4.20 8.90 -36.34
C LEU A 682 -4.41 9.96 -37.42
N SER A 683 -4.90 11.14 -37.04
CA SER A 683 -5.03 12.27 -37.96
C SER A 683 -3.66 12.75 -38.45
N GLY A 684 -2.66 12.81 -37.57
CA GLY A 684 -1.28 13.13 -37.95
C GLY A 684 -0.63 12.11 -38.89
N MET A 685 -1.04 10.83 -38.81
CA MET A 685 -0.63 9.77 -39.75
C MET A 685 -1.41 9.80 -41.08
N GLY A 686 -2.44 10.64 -41.20
CA GLY A 686 -3.32 10.66 -42.37
C GLY A 686 -4.29 9.48 -42.45
N ASN A 687 -4.47 8.71 -41.37
CA ASN A 687 -5.35 7.53 -41.36
C ASN A 687 -6.81 7.92 -41.12
N ILE A 688 -7.43 8.52 -42.14
CA ILE A 688 -8.81 9.03 -42.09
C ILE A 688 -9.82 7.90 -41.80
N GLY A 689 -9.58 6.69 -42.32
CA GLY A 689 -10.44 5.53 -42.09
C GLY A 689 -10.53 5.17 -40.61
N GLU A 690 -9.38 5.10 -39.93
CA GLU A 690 -9.33 4.82 -38.50
C GLU A 690 -9.84 5.99 -37.65
N VAL A 691 -9.62 7.25 -38.06
CA VAL A 691 -10.25 8.41 -37.41
C VAL A 691 -11.77 8.24 -37.39
N ARG A 692 -12.38 7.93 -38.54
CA ARG A 692 -13.84 7.68 -38.62
C ARG A 692 -14.27 6.50 -37.75
N ARG A 693 -13.57 5.37 -37.83
CA ARG A 693 -13.89 4.16 -37.05
C ARG A 693 -13.87 4.43 -35.55
N VAL A 694 -12.80 5.04 -35.04
CA VAL A 694 -12.66 5.39 -33.62
C VAL A 694 -13.76 6.37 -33.19
N SER A 695 -14.08 7.37 -34.01
CA SER A 695 -15.14 8.32 -33.68
C SER A 695 -16.53 7.70 -33.62
N ILE A 696 -16.85 6.76 -34.52
CA ILE A 696 -18.14 6.04 -34.53
C ILE A 696 -18.25 5.16 -33.27
N VAL A 697 -17.23 4.35 -32.98
CA VAL A 697 -17.23 3.44 -31.81
C VAL A 697 -17.40 4.19 -30.50
N ASN A 698 -16.89 5.42 -30.42
CA ASN A 698 -16.95 6.25 -29.21
C ASN A 698 -18.10 7.29 -29.24
N ASN A 699 -19.04 7.17 -30.18
CA ASN A 699 -20.20 8.06 -30.30
C ASN A 699 -19.85 9.56 -30.31
N LEU A 700 -18.74 9.94 -30.97
CA LEU A 700 -18.26 11.32 -30.92
C LEU A 700 -19.15 12.27 -31.73
N VAL A 701 -19.68 11.83 -32.89
CA VAL A 701 -20.78 12.46 -33.65
C VAL A 701 -21.28 11.43 -34.67
N THR A 702 -22.60 11.22 -34.81
CA THR A 702 -23.18 10.44 -35.93
C THR A 702 -24.20 11.21 -36.77
N SER A 703 -24.73 12.36 -36.32
CA SER A 703 -25.73 13.12 -37.13
C SER A 703 -26.10 14.54 -36.62
N GLY A 704 -25.22 15.28 -35.92
CA GLY A 704 -25.56 16.62 -35.40
C GLY A 704 -24.37 17.59 -35.24
N ASP A 705 -24.68 18.87 -34.99
CA ASP A 705 -23.70 19.95 -34.80
C ASP A 705 -22.80 19.68 -33.57
N LEU A 706 -21.54 20.11 -33.65
CA LEU A 706 -20.62 20.06 -32.50
C LEU A 706 -21.19 20.81 -31.27
N PRO A 707 -21.05 20.27 -30.05
CA PRO A 707 -21.55 20.91 -28.84
C PRO A 707 -20.99 22.33 -28.63
N VAL A 708 -21.88 23.22 -28.27
CA VAL A 708 -21.61 24.62 -27.95
C VAL A 708 -21.28 24.78 -26.46
N PRO A 709 -20.35 25.68 -26.06
CA PRO A 709 -20.07 25.92 -24.65
C PRO A 709 -21.24 26.61 -23.96
N GLY A 710 -21.51 26.21 -22.71
CA GLY A 710 -22.57 26.76 -21.87
C GLY A 710 -22.26 26.63 -20.38
N PRO A 711 -22.99 27.40 -19.54
CA PRO A 711 -22.79 27.39 -18.10
C PRO A 711 -23.09 26.01 -17.50
N GLY A 712 -22.27 25.59 -16.54
CA GLY A 712 -22.48 24.37 -15.78
C GLY A 712 -22.17 23.06 -16.51
N GLN A 713 -21.61 23.11 -17.73
CA GLN A 713 -21.11 21.94 -18.44
C GLN A 713 -19.84 21.39 -17.80
N ALA A 714 -19.66 20.07 -17.87
CA ALA A 714 -18.42 19.42 -17.44
C ALA A 714 -17.29 19.64 -18.45
N SER A 715 -16.06 19.71 -17.97
CA SER A 715 -14.83 19.85 -18.77
C SER A 715 -14.64 18.75 -19.80
N ALA A 716 -15.16 17.54 -19.51
CA ALA A 716 -15.18 16.39 -20.42
C ALA A 716 -15.83 16.73 -21.77
N VAL A 717 -16.83 17.62 -21.78
CA VAL A 717 -17.49 18.09 -23.02
C VAL A 717 -16.50 18.78 -23.94
N ALA A 718 -15.59 19.60 -23.41
CA ALA A 718 -14.58 20.26 -24.22
C ALA A 718 -13.57 19.26 -24.83
N GLY A 719 -13.22 18.20 -24.09
CA GLY A 719 -12.43 17.08 -24.61
C GLY A 719 -13.13 16.38 -25.78
N ARG A 720 -14.43 16.08 -25.64
CA ARG A 720 -15.26 15.50 -26.71
C ARG A 720 -15.35 16.41 -27.93
N VAL A 721 -15.51 17.73 -27.75
CA VAL A 721 -15.54 18.69 -28.85
C VAL A 721 -14.20 18.72 -29.61
N LEU A 722 -13.07 18.73 -28.89
CA LEU A 722 -11.75 18.62 -29.54
C LEU A 722 -11.61 17.31 -30.29
N ALA A 723 -12.03 16.19 -29.71
CA ALA A 723 -11.98 14.87 -30.35
C ALA A 723 -12.84 14.85 -31.63
N ALA A 724 -14.09 15.31 -31.53
CA ALA A 724 -15.03 15.41 -32.64
C ALA A 724 -14.55 16.37 -33.74
N SER A 725 -13.77 17.40 -33.41
CA SER A 725 -13.19 18.30 -34.41
C SER A 725 -12.22 17.59 -35.36
N TYR A 726 -11.51 16.54 -34.92
CA TYR A 726 -10.65 15.75 -35.81
C TYR A 726 -11.48 14.97 -36.85
N LEU A 727 -12.62 14.41 -36.44
CA LEU A 727 -13.57 13.79 -37.36
C LEU A 727 -14.13 14.82 -38.35
N ALA A 728 -14.61 15.96 -37.84
CA ALA A 728 -15.20 17.01 -38.68
C ALA A 728 -14.19 17.56 -39.71
N ILE A 729 -12.91 17.71 -39.33
CA ILE A 729 -11.84 18.05 -40.28
C ILE A 729 -11.66 16.94 -41.34
N ALA A 730 -11.65 15.68 -40.93
CA ALA A 730 -11.52 14.53 -41.84
C ALA A 730 -12.74 14.36 -42.78
N GLU A 731 -13.89 14.94 -42.43
CA GLU A 731 -15.10 15.02 -43.24
C GLU A 731 -15.24 16.34 -44.00
N ASN A 732 -14.21 17.20 -43.97
CA ASN A 732 -14.18 18.50 -44.62
C ASN A 732 -15.26 19.50 -44.13
N ARG A 733 -15.74 19.35 -42.89
CA ARG A 733 -16.68 20.28 -42.22
C ARG A 733 -15.96 21.46 -41.57
N LEU A 734 -15.06 22.11 -42.31
CA LEU A 734 -14.10 23.08 -41.77
C LEU A 734 -14.75 24.36 -41.22
N SER A 735 -15.81 24.87 -41.87
CA SER A 735 -16.51 26.09 -41.42
C SER A 735 -17.24 25.90 -40.09
N GLU A 736 -17.82 24.71 -39.87
CA GLU A 736 -18.44 24.33 -38.60
C GLU A 736 -17.39 24.30 -37.47
N VAL A 737 -16.24 23.66 -37.75
CA VAL A 737 -15.10 23.60 -36.81
C VAL A 737 -14.59 25.00 -36.46
N ASP A 738 -14.36 25.88 -37.45
CA ASP A 738 -13.89 27.25 -37.20
C ASP A 738 -14.88 28.02 -36.31
N MET A 739 -16.18 27.95 -36.61
CA MET A 739 -17.23 28.61 -35.82
C MET A 739 -17.27 28.11 -34.36
N ILE A 740 -17.30 26.79 -34.17
CA ILE A 740 -17.49 26.19 -32.84
C ILE A 740 -16.25 26.36 -31.98
N LEU A 741 -15.05 26.12 -32.52
CA LEU A 741 -13.82 26.28 -31.76
C LEU A 741 -13.58 27.76 -31.36
N ARG A 742 -13.95 28.75 -32.19
CA ARG A 742 -13.93 30.17 -31.78
C ARG A 742 -14.87 30.47 -30.62
N ARG A 743 -16.04 29.83 -30.57
CA ARG A 743 -16.99 30.01 -29.47
C ARG A 743 -16.44 29.42 -28.17
N TRP A 744 -15.83 28.24 -28.24
CA TRP A 744 -15.12 27.63 -27.13
C TRP A 744 -13.93 28.46 -26.66
N MET A 745 -13.08 28.98 -27.54
CA MET A 745 -11.95 29.82 -27.16
C MET A 745 -12.38 31.06 -26.36
N ARG A 746 -13.44 31.77 -26.80
CA ARG A 746 -13.99 32.91 -26.05
C ARG A 746 -14.53 32.52 -24.68
N PHE A 747 -15.18 31.37 -24.60
CA PHE A 747 -15.67 30.83 -23.33
C PHE A 747 -14.51 30.51 -22.38
N LEU A 748 -13.48 29.81 -22.87
CA LEU A 748 -12.31 29.42 -22.07
C LEU A 748 -11.48 30.63 -21.63
N GLU A 749 -11.38 31.67 -22.46
CA GLU A 749 -10.74 32.94 -22.11
C GLU A 749 -11.49 33.63 -20.96
N THR A 750 -12.83 33.71 -21.05
CA THR A 750 -13.68 34.28 -19.99
C THR A 750 -13.51 33.56 -18.65
N HIS A 751 -13.32 32.24 -18.69
CA HIS A 751 -13.14 31.41 -17.50
C HIS A 751 -11.67 31.19 -17.10
N GLN A 752 -10.71 31.79 -17.84
CA GLN A 752 -9.27 31.72 -17.59
C GLN A 752 -8.64 30.31 -17.71
N PHE A 753 -9.21 29.42 -18.52
CA PHE A 753 -8.67 28.07 -18.78
C PHE A 753 -7.59 28.11 -19.86
N ALA A 754 -6.44 28.74 -19.56
CA ALA A 754 -5.36 29.00 -20.51
C ALA A 754 -4.86 27.73 -21.21
N ARG A 755 -4.61 26.64 -20.46
CA ARG A 755 -4.09 25.38 -21.03
C ARG A 755 -5.00 24.81 -22.10
N LEU A 756 -6.30 24.72 -21.81
CA LEU A 756 -7.28 24.19 -22.74
C LEU A 756 -7.50 25.16 -23.90
N ASN A 757 -7.49 26.47 -23.65
CA ASN A 757 -7.62 27.48 -24.70
C ASN A 757 -6.49 27.38 -25.74
N ILE A 758 -5.25 27.13 -25.32
CA ILE A 758 -4.13 26.88 -26.24
C ILE A 758 -4.41 25.64 -27.12
N ARG A 759 -4.92 24.53 -26.55
CA ARG A 759 -5.26 23.33 -27.34
C ARG A 759 -6.34 23.61 -28.39
N PHE A 760 -7.38 24.35 -28.02
CA PHE A 760 -8.42 24.79 -28.96
C PHE A 760 -7.86 25.73 -30.04
N ALA A 761 -6.97 26.65 -29.68
CA ALA A 761 -6.34 27.57 -30.62
C ALA A 761 -5.48 26.84 -31.66
N LEU A 762 -4.71 25.81 -31.26
CA LEU A 762 -3.90 25.01 -32.18
C LEU A 762 -4.77 24.22 -33.16
N GLN A 763 -5.88 23.65 -32.68
CA GLN A 763 -6.81 22.91 -33.54
C GLN A 763 -7.61 23.85 -34.47
N LEU A 764 -7.98 25.04 -33.99
CA LEU A 764 -8.59 26.09 -34.81
C LEU A 764 -7.62 26.58 -35.90
N ALA A 765 -6.35 26.78 -35.55
CA ALA A 765 -5.33 27.18 -36.51
C ALA A 765 -5.16 26.11 -37.62
N HIS A 766 -5.25 24.83 -37.28
CA HIS A 766 -5.25 23.75 -38.27
C HIS A 766 -6.43 23.86 -39.25
N ALA A 767 -7.65 24.06 -38.76
CA ALA A 767 -8.82 24.25 -39.61
C ALA A 767 -8.68 25.49 -40.51
N GLN A 768 -8.11 26.59 -39.99
CA GLN A 768 -7.88 27.84 -40.74
C GLN A 768 -6.83 27.68 -41.84
N ILE A 769 -5.80 26.85 -41.62
CA ILE A 769 -4.84 26.50 -42.67
C ILE A 769 -5.54 25.76 -43.82
N LEU A 770 -6.39 24.78 -43.49
CA LEU A 770 -7.14 24.02 -44.48
C LEU A 770 -8.20 24.86 -45.22
N LEU A 771 -8.78 25.86 -44.55
CA LEU A 771 -9.67 26.86 -45.16
C LEU A 771 -8.94 27.88 -46.05
N GLY A 772 -7.61 27.97 -45.97
CA GLY A 772 -6.84 28.97 -46.69
C GLY A 772 -6.98 30.39 -46.13
N ASP A 773 -7.19 30.56 -44.82
CA ASP A 773 -7.23 31.87 -44.15
C ASP A 773 -5.96 32.13 -43.31
N PRO A 774 -4.85 32.57 -43.93
CA PRO A 774 -3.59 32.82 -43.22
C PRO A 774 -3.69 33.98 -42.22
N LYS A 775 -4.61 34.94 -42.45
CA LYS A 775 -4.80 36.09 -41.55
C LYS A 775 -5.50 35.67 -40.25
N ALA A 776 -6.50 34.80 -40.32
CA ALA A 776 -7.11 34.21 -39.14
C ALA A 776 -6.12 33.30 -38.41
N CYS A 777 -5.43 32.41 -39.14
CA CYS A 777 -4.43 31.50 -38.57
C CYS A 777 -3.36 32.26 -37.78
N HIS A 778 -2.77 33.30 -38.37
CA HIS A 778 -1.75 34.11 -37.71
C HIS A 778 -2.25 34.78 -36.42
N ARG A 779 -3.49 35.31 -36.40
CA ARG A 779 -4.09 35.90 -35.21
C ARG A 779 -4.33 34.86 -34.11
N THR A 780 -4.86 33.69 -34.48
CA THR A 780 -5.11 32.58 -33.57
C THR A 780 -3.81 32.08 -32.93
N LEU A 781 -2.77 31.85 -33.73
CA LEU A 781 -1.46 31.39 -33.25
C LEU A 781 -0.74 32.43 -32.40
N ARG A 782 -0.83 33.73 -32.75
CA ARG A 782 -0.26 34.80 -31.93
C ARG A 782 -0.92 34.87 -30.55
N SER A 783 -2.23 34.71 -30.48
CA SER A 783 -2.97 34.63 -29.21
C SER A 783 -2.54 33.39 -28.39
N ALA A 784 -2.43 32.23 -29.05
CA ALA A 784 -1.95 31.00 -28.42
C ALA A 784 -0.53 31.16 -27.84
N LEU A 785 0.39 31.73 -28.60
CA LEU A 785 1.77 32.01 -28.14
C LEU A 785 1.81 32.98 -26.97
N HIS A 786 0.93 33.99 -26.93
CA HIS A 786 0.86 34.91 -25.79
C HIS A 786 0.40 34.20 -24.52
N MET A 787 -0.66 33.36 -24.60
CA MET A 787 -1.10 32.53 -23.47
C MET A 787 -0.02 31.52 -23.05
N GLY A 788 0.65 30.91 -24.04
CA GLY A 788 1.76 29.99 -23.83
C GLY A 788 2.94 30.66 -23.10
N MET A 789 3.28 31.89 -23.48
CA MET A 789 4.36 32.68 -22.88
C MET A 789 4.09 32.98 -21.41
N GLN A 790 2.86 33.41 -21.09
CA GLN A 790 2.45 33.71 -19.70
C GLN A 790 2.56 32.48 -18.80
N GLY A 791 2.28 31.28 -19.33
CA GLY A 791 2.37 30.04 -18.55
C GLY A 791 3.63 29.22 -18.70
N GLY A 792 4.51 29.56 -19.65
CA GLY A 792 5.71 28.79 -19.95
C GLY A 792 5.48 27.44 -20.64
N PHE A 793 4.37 27.26 -21.34
CA PHE A 793 4.07 26.01 -22.04
C PHE A 793 4.98 25.83 -23.26
N LEU A 794 5.66 24.69 -23.43
CA LEU A 794 6.45 24.41 -24.64
C LEU A 794 5.93 23.19 -25.37
N ARG A 795 5.72 22.09 -24.63
CA ARG A 795 5.36 20.79 -25.21
C ARG A 795 4.03 20.84 -25.96
N ILE A 796 3.05 21.60 -25.46
CA ILE A 796 1.75 21.77 -26.12
C ILE A 796 1.87 22.24 -27.59
N PHE A 797 2.86 23.06 -27.93
CA PHE A 797 3.10 23.54 -29.30
C PHE A 797 3.85 22.50 -30.13
N SER A 798 4.80 21.78 -29.52
CA SER A 798 5.50 20.66 -30.16
C SER A 798 4.56 19.53 -30.56
N ASP A 799 3.46 19.38 -29.84
CA ASP A 799 2.42 18.39 -30.06
C ASP A 799 1.41 18.75 -31.16
N ALA A 800 1.49 19.97 -31.71
CA ALA A 800 0.68 20.40 -32.83
C ALA A 800 1.06 19.64 -34.12
N ASN A 801 0.12 19.54 -35.05
CA ASN A 801 0.39 18.93 -36.35
C ASN A 801 1.48 19.69 -37.13
N SER A 802 2.07 19.03 -38.13
CA SER A 802 3.17 19.58 -38.94
C SER A 802 2.82 20.90 -39.61
N ALA A 803 1.59 21.05 -40.15
CA ALA A 803 1.16 22.27 -40.81
C ALA A 803 1.11 23.47 -39.84
N VAL A 804 0.60 23.27 -38.63
CA VAL A 804 0.58 24.30 -37.59
C VAL A 804 2.00 24.66 -37.13
N ARG A 805 2.87 23.67 -36.90
CA ARG A 805 4.28 23.93 -36.53
C ARG A 805 5.01 24.71 -37.60
N GLN A 806 4.83 24.36 -38.87
CA GLN A 806 5.39 25.10 -40.00
C GLN A 806 4.88 26.55 -40.01
N GLN A 807 3.59 26.80 -39.75
CA GLN A 807 3.09 28.18 -39.65
C GLN A 807 3.75 28.93 -38.49
N ILE A 808 3.90 28.31 -37.32
CA ILE A 808 4.60 28.92 -36.18
C ILE A 808 6.04 29.29 -36.56
N GLU A 809 6.80 28.41 -37.22
CA GLU A 809 8.18 28.69 -37.67
C GLU A 809 8.28 29.92 -38.60
N HIS A 810 7.29 30.13 -39.48
CA HIS A 810 7.28 31.25 -40.43
C HIS A 810 6.74 32.56 -39.85
N MET A 811 6.21 32.57 -38.63
CA MET A 811 5.69 33.79 -38.00
C MET A 811 6.82 34.78 -37.70
N LYS A 812 6.66 36.03 -38.15
CA LYS A 812 7.56 37.14 -37.80
C LYS A 812 6.95 37.95 -36.64
N LEU A 813 7.50 37.77 -35.44
CA LEU A 813 7.08 38.48 -34.22
C LEU A 813 8.18 39.49 -33.84
N GLY A 814 8.04 40.76 -34.22
CA GLY A 814 9.15 41.72 -34.03
C GLY A 814 8.82 43.21 -34.10
N LEU A 815 7.55 43.61 -34.10
CA LEU A 815 7.17 45.04 -34.16
C LEU A 815 6.12 45.36 -33.10
N GLY A 816 6.50 46.13 -32.06
CA GLY A 816 5.62 46.63 -30.99
C GLY A 816 6.21 46.58 -29.57
N THR A 817 5.60 47.30 -28.62
CA THR A 817 5.91 47.22 -27.18
C THR A 817 5.57 45.83 -26.64
N GLY A 818 6.50 45.18 -25.93
CA GLY A 818 6.38 43.78 -25.49
C GLY A 818 6.75 42.72 -26.54
N ALA A 819 7.17 43.13 -27.75
CA ALA A 819 7.54 42.18 -28.81
C ALA A 819 8.79 41.35 -28.50
N GLY A 820 9.71 41.84 -27.66
CA GLY A 820 10.96 41.16 -27.33
C GLY A 820 10.79 39.87 -26.52
N GLU A 821 9.93 39.88 -25.49
CA GLU A 821 9.65 38.70 -24.66
C GLU A 821 8.92 37.61 -25.46
N LEU A 822 7.92 38.02 -26.25
CA LEU A 822 7.18 37.10 -27.10
C LEU A 822 8.05 36.51 -28.21
N ALA A 823 8.96 37.29 -28.80
CA ALA A 823 9.93 36.80 -29.77
C ALA A 823 10.89 35.77 -29.15
N SER A 824 11.46 36.07 -27.97
CA SER A 824 12.33 35.13 -27.25
C SER A 824 11.60 33.84 -26.86
N TYR A 825 10.35 33.93 -26.42
CA TYR A 825 9.53 32.76 -26.16
C TYR A 825 9.21 31.96 -27.43
N HIS A 826 8.90 32.65 -28.54
CA HIS A 826 8.66 32.03 -29.84
C HIS A 826 9.88 31.24 -30.34
N GLU A 827 11.10 31.78 -30.17
CA GLU A 827 12.34 31.06 -30.47
C GLU A 827 12.48 29.78 -29.62
N ARG A 828 12.14 29.83 -28.33
CA ARG A 828 12.12 28.63 -27.46
C ARG A 828 11.09 27.60 -27.91
N VAL A 829 9.91 28.04 -28.35
CA VAL A 829 8.89 27.15 -28.91
C VAL A 829 9.41 26.47 -30.19
N ILE A 830 10.01 27.21 -31.12
CA ILE A 830 10.61 26.64 -32.33
C ILE A 830 11.71 25.63 -31.97
N ALA A 831 12.59 25.98 -31.03
CA ALA A 831 13.65 25.09 -30.58
C ALA A 831 13.10 23.76 -30.01
N SER A 832 11.93 23.80 -29.37
CA SER A 832 11.28 22.60 -28.82
C SER A 832 10.77 21.61 -29.88
N PHE A 833 10.60 22.03 -31.15
CA PHE A 833 10.12 21.15 -32.21
C PHE A 833 11.16 20.09 -32.63
N ALA A 834 12.43 20.29 -32.30
CA ALA A 834 13.48 19.32 -32.53
C ALA A 834 13.28 18.08 -31.65
N ARG A 835 13.34 16.88 -32.24
CA ARG A 835 13.26 15.63 -31.47
C ARG A 835 14.51 15.49 -30.58
N PRO A 836 14.37 15.17 -29.28
CA PRO A 836 15.52 14.88 -28.44
C PRO A 836 16.24 13.62 -28.96
N LYS A 837 17.54 13.74 -29.27
CA LYS A 837 18.37 12.64 -29.80
C LYS A 837 18.57 11.49 -28.79
N VAL A 838 18.41 11.76 -27.49
CA VAL A 838 18.88 10.89 -26.39
C VAL A 838 17.98 9.67 -26.14
N LEU A 839 16.64 9.82 -26.26
CA LEU A 839 15.70 8.69 -26.02
C LEU A 839 15.64 7.69 -27.18
N ALA A 840 15.96 8.13 -28.40
CA ALA A 840 16.03 7.24 -29.56
C ALA A 840 17.24 6.28 -29.50
N SER A 841 18.31 6.64 -28.77
CA SER A 841 19.51 5.81 -28.62
C SER A 841 19.49 4.90 -27.38
N SER A 842 18.83 5.31 -26.28
CA SER A 842 18.83 4.57 -25.01
C SER A 842 17.90 3.35 -24.97
N ARG A 843 16.97 3.21 -25.93
CA ARG A 843 16.16 1.99 -26.12
C ARG A 843 16.38 1.34 -27.49
N SER A 844 17.60 1.44 -28.03
CA SER A 844 18.05 0.46 -29.01
C SER A 844 18.19 -0.87 -28.27
N VAL A 845 17.14 -1.69 -28.30
CA VAL A 845 17.24 -3.09 -27.86
C VAL A 845 18.33 -3.70 -28.74
N ASN A 846 19.42 -4.12 -28.12
CA ASN A 846 20.52 -4.79 -28.78
C ASN A 846 19.99 -6.13 -29.31
N LEU A 847 19.65 -6.17 -30.61
CA LEU A 847 19.04 -7.33 -31.27
C LEU A 847 19.91 -8.60 -31.19
N GLU A 848 21.19 -8.46 -30.83
CA GLU A 848 22.13 -9.57 -30.66
C GLU A 848 22.05 -10.26 -29.28
N GLU A 849 21.52 -9.61 -28.23
CA GLU A 849 21.38 -10.22 -26.88
C GLU A 849 20.09 -11.04 -26.69
N LEU A 850 19.16 -11.00 -27.66
CA LEU A 850 17.93 -11.82 -27.67
C LEU A 850 18.08 -13.14 -28.46
N GLY A 851 19.27 -13.43 -28.99
CA GLY A 851 19.61 -14.66 -29.68
C GLY A 851 19.87 -15.83 -28.73
N GLY A 852 18.84 -16.30 -28.02
CA GLY A 852 18.98 -17.43 -27.08
C GLY A 852 17.67 -18.15 -26.78
N GLN A 853 17.35 -19.16 -27.60
CA GLN A 853 16.37 -20.24 -27.37
C GLN A 853 14.90 -19.84 -27.11
N TYR A 854 14.14 -19.60 -28.20
CA TYR A 854 12.68 -19.71 -28.17
C TYR A 854 12.26 -21.02 -28.85
N GLN A 855 11.39 -21.80 -28.22
CA GLN A 855 10.70 -22.89 -28.92
C GLN A 855 9.72 -22.27 -29.93
N ALA A 856 9.81 -22.67 -31.19
CA ALA A 856 8.90 -22.22 -32.24
C ALA A 856 7.44 -22.51 -31.86
N LEU A 857 6.55 -21.52 -32.08
CA LEU A 857 5.12 -21.74 -32.02
C LEU A 857 4.71 -22.73 -33.13
N ASN A 858 3.76 -23.61 -32.85
CA ASN A 858 3.16 -24.42 -33.92
C ASN A 858 2.17 -23.59 -34.73
N ASP A 859 1.79 -24.08 -35.92
CA ASP A 859 0.91 -23.36 -36.87
C ASP A 859 -0.40 -22.92 -36.20
N ARG A 860 -0.92 -23.74 -35.29
CA ARG A 860 -2.18 -23.47 -34.60
C ARG A 860 -2.05 -22.38 -33.53
N GLU A 861 -0.95 -22.37 -32.81
CA GLU A 861 -0.59 -21.31 -31.86
C GLU A 861 -0.34 -19.99 -32.58
N ALA A 862 0.30 -20.00 -33.75
CA ALA A 862 0.53 -18.82 -34.58
C ALA A 862 -0.79 -18.24 -35.12
N GLU A 863 -1.71 -19.10 -35.59
CA GLU A 863 -3.04 -18.71 -36.06
C GLU A 863 -3.87 -18.06 -34.94
N ILE A 864 -3.89 -18.68 -33.75
CA ILE A 864 -4.55 -18.12 -32.57
C ILE A 864 -3.91 -16.80 -32.16
N LEU A 865 -2.58 -16.70 -32.18
CA LEU A 865 -1.85 -15.48 -31.85
C LEU A 865 -2.13 -14.34 -32.85
N LEU A 866 -2.31 -14.65 -34.13
CA LEU A 866 -2.76 -13.69 -35.16
C LEU A 866 -4.16 -13.16 -34.84
N MET A 867 -5.12 -14.05 -34.52
CA MET A 867 -6.47 -13.63 -34.11
C MET A 867 -6.46 -12.79 -32.83
N VAL A 868 -5.55 -13.11 -31.91
CA VAL A 868 -5.33 -12.33 -30.70
C VAL A 868 -4.79 -10.93 -31.01
N ALA A 869 -3.85 -10.83 -31.96
CA ALA A 869 -3.28 -9.57 -32.43
C ALA A 869 -4.29 -8.71 -33.23
N MET A 870 -5.29 -9.34 -33.84
CA MET A 870 -6.45 -8.68 -34.46
C MET A 870 -7.49 -8.21 -33.44
N GLY A 871 -7.28 -8.45 -32.14
CA GLY A 871 -8.15 -7.97 -31.06
C GLY A 871 -9.35 -8.88 -30.75
N MET A 872 -9.41 -10.09 -31.30
CA MET A 872 -10.57 -10.98 -31.11
C MET A 872 -10.65 -11.57 -29.70
N MET A 873 -11.82 -11.53 -29.05
CA MET A 873 -12.03 -12.16 -27.74
C MET A 873 -11.97 -13.70 -27.83
N ASN A 874 -11.74 -14.39 -26.71
CA ASN A 874 -11.61 -15.86 -26.71
C ASN A 874 -12.85 -16.60 -27.26
N ALA A 875 -14.04 -16.02 -27.12
CA ALA A 875 -15.27 -16.55 -27.71
C ALA A 875 -15.28 -16.43 -29.24
N GLN A 876 -14.79 -15.30 -29.76
CA GLN A 876 -14.70 -15.05 -31.19
C GLN A 876 -13.59 -15.90 -31.84
N ILE A 877 -12.44 -16.04 -31.15
CA ILE A 877 -11.38 -16.95 -31.59
C ILE A 877 -11.89 -18.40 -31.62
N ALA A 878 -12.66 -18.81 -30.61
CA ALA A 878 -13.24 -20.15 -30.55
C ALA A 878 -14.18 -20.41 -31.74
N GLU A 879 -15.04 -19.45 -32.05
CA GLU A 879 -15.96 -19.51 -33.20
C GLU A 879 -15.20 -19.54 -34.53
N GLU A 880 -14.27 -18.61 -34.75
CA GLU A 880 -13.51 -18.47 -36.00
C GLU A 880 -12.55 -19.65 -36.25
N SER A 881 -11.97 -20.20 -35.18
CA SER A 881 -11.05 -21.34 -35.28
C SER A 881 -11.76 -22.70 -35.20
N GLY A 882 -13.07 -22.76 -34.93
CA GLY A 882 -13.79 -24.03 -34.70
C GLY A 882 -13.34 -24.77 -33.43
N LEU A 883 -12.85 -24.06 -32.42
CA LEU A 883 -12.41 -24.58 -31.12
C LEU A 883 -13.42 -24.25 -30.01
N THR A 884 -13.31 -24.89 -28.85
CA THR A 884 -14.05 -24.44 -27.66
C THR A 884 -13.29 -23.32 -26.94
N VAL A 885 -14.00 -22.43 -26.23
CA VAL A 885 -13.38 -21.34 -25.44
C VAL A 885 -12.35 -21.85 -24.44
N GLY A 886 -12.59 -23.03 -23.85
CA GLY A 886 -11.63 -23.70 -22.97
C GLY A 886 -10.33 -24.09 -23.68
N THR A 887 -10.44 -24.58 -24.92
CA THR A 887 -9.30 -24.95 -25.76
C THR A 887 -8.50 -23.71 -26.20
N VAL A 888 -9.17 -22.61 -26.52
CA VAL A 888 -8.50 -21.33 -26.81
C VAL A 888 -7.71 -20.83 -25.61
N LYS A 889 -8.28 -20.88 -24.39
CA LYS A 889 -7.56 -20.51 -23.15
C LYS A 889 -6.31 -21.37 -22.93
N TRP A 890 -6.39 -22.66 -23.23
CA TRP A 890 -5.26 -23.57 -23.16
C TRP A 890 -4.15 -23.19 -24.15
N TYR A 891 -4.49 -22.94 -25.42
CA TYR A 891 -3.52 -22.47 -26.43
C TYR A 891 -2.87 -21.14 -26.03
N LEU A 892 -3.64 -20.19 -25.47
CA LEU A 892 -3.09 -18.93 -24.97
C LEU A 892 -2.08 -19.14 -23.85
N GLN A 893 -2.32 -20.06 -22.92
CA GLN A 893 -1.34 -20.39 -21.88
C GLN A 893 -0.05 -20.98 -22.46
N GLN A 894 -0.14 -21.83 -23.49
CA GLN A 894 1.04 -22.37 -24.17
C GLN A 894 1.81 -21.27 -24.91
N ILE A 895 1.12 -20.38 -25.62
CA ILE A 895 1.71 -19.21 -26.30
C ILE A 895 2.41 -18.30 -25.29
N TYR A 896 1.77 -18.01 -24.16
CA TYR A 896 2.33 -17.17 -23.09
C TYR A 896 3.58 -17.79 -22.48
N SER A 897 3.54 -19.09 -22.20
CA SER A 897 4.69 -19.84 -21.70
C SER A 897 5.86 -19.84 -22.70
N LYS A 898 5.59 -20.01 -24.00
CA LYS A 898 6.62 -20.03 -25.05
C LYS A 898 7.21 -18.66 -25.35
N LEU A 899 6.41 -17.61 -25.22
CA LEU A 899 6.86 -16.22 -25.37
C LEU A 899 7.45 -15.64 -24.07
N GLY A 900 7.32 -16.34 -22.94
CA GLY A 900 7.81 -15.87 -21.64
C GLY A 900 7.08 -14.60 -21.18
N VAL A 901 5.76 -14.56 -21.35
CA VAL A 901 4.87 -13.45 -20.98
C VAL A 901 3.71 -13.99 -20.17
N ASN A 902 3.01 -13.14 -19.41
CA ASN A 902 1.87 -13.58 -18.60
C ASN A 902 0.56 -12.91 -19.03
N ARG A 903 0.63 -11.95 -19.95
CA ARG A 903 -0.52 -11.18 -20.41
C ARG A 903 -0.72 -11.27 -21.91
N ARG A 904 -1.98 -11.12 -22.30
CA ARG A 904 -2.43 -11.13 -23.70
C ARG A 904 -1.76 -10.04 -24.54
N SER A 905 -1.73 -8.82 -24.03
CA SER A 905 -1.10 -7.67 -24.68
C SER A 905 0.42 -7.82 -24.78
N GLU A 906 1.06 -8.38 -23.75
CA GLU A 906 2.49 -8.72 -23.76
C GLU A 906 2.82 -9.76 -24.83
N ALA A 907 1.95 -10.77 -25.02
CA ALA A 907 2.13 -11.78 -26.07
C ALA A 907 2.10 -11.18 -27.47
N VAL A 908 1.15 -10.29 -27.75
CA VAL A 908 1.07 -9.58 -29.05
C VAL A 908 2.25 -8.65 -29.25
N PHE A 909 2.59 -7.87 -28.22
CA PHE A 909 3.71 -6.94 -28.27
C PHE A 909 5.03 -7.67 -28.52
N LYS A 910 5.29 -8.75 -27.77
CA LYS A 910 6.51 -9.54 -27.90
C LYS A 910 6.56 -10.30 -29.22
N ALA A 911 5.43 -10.80 -29.72
CA ALA A 911 5.35 -11.45 -31.03
C ALA A 911 5.63 -10.49 -32.20
N ARG A 912 5.17 -9.23 -32.12
CA ARG A 912 5.53 -8.16 -33.06
C ARG A 912 7.00 -7.77 -32.95
N GLN A 913 7.53 -7.70 -31.73
CA GLN A 913 8.93 -7.35 -31.47
C GLN A 913 9.92 -8.37 -32.06
N ILE A 914 9.56 -9.66 -32.08
CA ILE A 914 10.39 -10.74 -32.64
C ILE A 914 10.01 -11.14 -34.07
N GLY A 915 9.11 -10.39 -34.73
CA GLY A 915 8.75 -10.57 -36.15
C GLY A 915 7.91 -11.81 -36.46
N LEU A 916 7.22 -12.41 -35.48
CA LEU A 916 6.32 -13.56 -35.70
C LEU A 916 4.99 -13.15 -36.34
N ILE A 917 4.59 -11.89 -36.17
CA ILE A 917 3.36 -11.30 -36.71
C ILE A 917 3.65 -9.85 -37.12
N ALA A 918 3.02 -9.39 -38.20
CA ALA A 918 3.21 -8.06 -38.79
C ALA A 918 2.57 -6.92 -37.98
#